data_AF-A0A1N7LGJ7-F1
#
_entry.id   AF-A0A1N7LGJ7-F1
#
_cell.length_a   1.000
_cell.length_b   1.000
_cell.length_c   1.000
_cell.angle_alpha   90.00
_cell.angle_beta   90.00
_cell.angle_gamma   90.00
#
_symmetry.space_group_name_H-M   'P 1'
#
loop_
_entity.id
_entity.type
_entity.pdbx_description
1 polymer ?
#
loop_
_entity_poly.entity_id
_entity_poly.type
_entity_poly.pdbx_seq_one_letter_code
_entity_poly.pdbx_strand_id
1 'polypeptide(L)'
;MTVLTTSSTVSYQGNGATKSFDFAFKVPVGALLITITAADGTERTPVEGTYTVTGYGSPNGGFVTLSTAPAVGETVTLARQVDFLQEVALSTGGAFYAEVIEAELDRLTMVDQQLREGLARAVKVPVGSGDTPEAVMETLLGASDAVAVAAAAAAASAVTAEAAAEVASTAAGGIVGVSVGWWGAIPDGVQLSTATMTAGSPVLTASDTVFSADDVGKLVVVNGAGANGAPLYSTITGCSSEMMVSLASAAGTSVRNAEATYGTDQHAAIQSACTATCGGAIFIPAGIYMLSAPVVLPIAAATSASQVVVSRVLGAGMSLTSLVCAGDFYALTYSAGATFTELGELAWLRIQSEYGVKIGDRTALTTDAGGGGAYKQRWWCHHVEFRSHGAGSGIGIDAAKLFKFAITNCHFSGIGTGILLSGCDNGLIENNSIRGSRRYGIYERSAGNFGSQTIIMGNEILGNADPSAIYIKSNSRHVSIIDNYLECDFHAVTIDLTDIDAPAWFGANIAQGPYTIVVRDNRIEGGNNASVAQYRVNRDRAFSVVIDDRWQGGANWGAGLWTDNSGAVVDSIRPAINGVSSLTLVLGESGRCFGEQWANFRTTSRQQVTNGRLVMPATDTRAANTAVDANFALRVRGTRWVLPAGWSSSDPARLYWQGTGADKLLTAGRQYKMSLLARTTYASGGDVLVAGYGSGGSIFNTSSFTLASDFKRFEFYFTPSVVSGPFVSLGASTSLGDIEVADITIEQPVVSGTPAFSARVNTTISNTTGAGTSYNVVPETANHNPGGYYNASTGIFTAPATGRYWLSAAVRLGGITSAHTLALLRILTSNRSYQIEFNPYAGLTSDGRYSTALSVEADMDVGDTAFVQIVVFNGTAAVSVIGGNNYQSCFQGRLIEIGGATW
;
A
#
# COMPACT_ATOMS: atom_id res chain seq x y z
N MET A 1 90.79 -55.49 -54.38
CA MET A 1 90.84 -54.41 -53.36
C MET A 1 89.41 -54.16 -52.93
N THR A 2 89.09 -54.48 -51.68
CA THR A 2 87.74 -54.75 -51.16
C THR A 2 87.04 -53.52 -50.59
N VAL A 3 85.72 -53.44 -50.65
CA VAL A 3 84.90 -52.45 -49.91
C VAL A 3 84.96 -52.74 -48.41
N LEU A 4 85.72 -51.94 -47.65
CA LEU A 4 85.95 -52.13 -46.20
C LEU A 4 85.15 -51.19 -45.29
N THR A 5 84.45 -50.21 -45.87
CA THR A 5 83.64 -49.24 -45.12
C THR A 5 82.17 -49.63 -45.14
N THR A 6 81.45 -49.40 -44.03
CA THR A 6 79.99 -49.53 -43.95
C THR A 6 79.25 -48.28 -44.42
N SER A 7 79.97 -47.19 -44.68
CA SER A 7 79.38 -45.92 -45.12
C SER A 7 79.18 -45.91 -46.63
N SER A 8 77.99 -45.51 -47.07
CA SER A 8 77.64 -45.29 -48.49
C SER A 8 77.03 -43.90 -48.72
N THR A 9 76.92 -43.09 -47.66
CA THR A 9 76.37 -41.74 -47.68
C THR A 9 77.07 -40.86 -46.65
N VAL A 10 77.14 -39.55 -46.90
CA VAL A 10 77.63 -38.53 -45.97
C VAL A 10 76.88 -37.22 -46.22
N SER A 11 76.59 -36.47 -45.15
CA SER A 11 75.86 -35.19 -45.24
C SER A 11 76.61 -34.06 -44.55
N TYR A 12 76.52 -32.86 -45.13
CA TYR A 12 77.16 -31.63 -44.65
C TYR A 12 76.16 -30.49 -44.56
N GLN A 13 76.26 -29.69 -43.51
CA GLN A 13 75.45 -28.47 -43.37
C GLN A 13 76.05 -27.34 -44.20
N GLY A 14 75.21 -26.69 -44.99
CA GLY A 14 75.53 -25.49 -45.75
C GLY A 14 75.79 -24.32 -44.82
N ASN A 15 76.86 -23.59 -45.08
CA ASN A 15 77.27 -22.39 -44.32
C ASN A 15 77.37 -21.14 -45.22
N GLY A 16 76.95 -21.23 -46.47
CA GLY A 16 77.05 -20.18 -47.47
C GLY A 16 78.47 -19.94 -48.03
N ALA A 17 79.49 -20.68 -47.59
CA ALA A 17 80.89 -20.43 -47.93
C ALA A 17 81.66 -21.67 -48.43
N THR A 18 81.49 -22.84 -47.79
CA THR A 18 82.20 -24.08 -48.14
C THR A 18 81.68 -24.63 -49.46
N LYS A 19 82.59 -24.98 -50.37
CA LYS A 19 82.27 -25.54 -51.69
C LYS A 19 82.74 -26.98 -51.90
N SER A 20 83.67 -27.46 -51.08
CA SER A 20 84.28 -28.78 -51.22
C SER A 20 83.83 -29.67 -50.07
N PHE A 21 83.39 -30.88 -50.41
CA PHE A 21 82.79 -31.85 -49.50
C PHE A 21 83.41 -33.22 -49.79
N ASP A 22 84.05 -33.82 -48.79
CA ASP A 22 84.67 -35.13 -48.92
C ASP A 22 83.65 -36.26 -48.82
N PHE A 23 83.98 -37.41 -49.38
CA PHE A 23 83.32 -38.68 -49.12
C PHE A 23 84.38 -39.74 -48.90
N ALA A 24 84.25 -40.52 -47.83
CA ALA A 24 85.26 -41.50 -47.40
C ALA A 24 84.88 -42.95 -47.80
N PHE A 25 84.23 -43.12 -48.96
CA PHE A 25 83.81 -44.41 -49.47
C PHE A 25 84.07 -44.56 -50.98
N LYS A 26 84.36 -45.78 -51.44
CA LYS A 26 84.63 -46.06 -52.85
C LYS A 26 83.37 -45.84 -53.70
N VAL A 27 83.50 -45.07 -54.79
CA VAL A 27 82.42 -44.77 -55.74
C VAL A 27 82.91 -45.02 -57.17
N PRO A 28 82.24 -45.88 -57.96
CA PRO A 28 82.51 -46.03 -59.39
C PRO A 28 82.30 -44.72 -60.17
N VAL A 29 82.94 -44.58 -61.33
CA VAL A 29 82.73 -43.40 -62.19
C VAL A 29 81.25 -43.28 -62.55
N GLY A 30 80.65 -42.11 -62.30
CA GLY A 30 79.24 -41.84 -62.60
C GLY A 30 78.23 -42.34 -61.55
N ALA A 31 78.68 -43.03 -60.50
CA ALA A 31 77.81 -43.65 -59.49
C ALA A 31 77.65 -42.82 -58.20
N LEU A 32 77.83 -41.49 -58.27
CA LEU A 32 77.66 -40.58 -57.13
C LEU A 32 76.38 -39.75 -57.30
N LEU A 33 75.45 -39.90 -56.37
CA LEU A 33 74.29 -39.03 -56.22
C LEU A 33 74.65 -37.86 -55.29
N ILE A 34 74.32 -36.64 -55.73
CA ILE A 34 74.48 -35.42 -54.94
C ILE A 34 73.10 -34.81 -54.76
N THR A 35 72.68 -34.62 -53.51
CA THR A 35 71.38 -34.02 -53.17
C THR A 35 71.62 -32.79 -52.30
N ILE A 36 70.96 -31.68 -52.62
CA ILE A 36 70.89 -30.49 -51.77
C ILE A 36 69.45 -30.38 -51.25
N THR A 37 69.27 -30.42 -49.94
CA THR A 37 67.99 -30.30 -49.25
C THR A 37 67.86 -28.90 -48.67
N ALA A 38 66.81 -28.16 -49.04
CA ALA A 38 66.55 -26.83 -48.51
C ALA A 38 65.93 -26.88 -47.10
N ALA A 39 65.84 -25.72 -46.44
CA ALA A 39 65.32 -25.61 -45.08
C ALA A 39 63.84 -26.02 -44.92
N ASP A 40 63.06 -25.98 -46.00
CA ASP A 40 61.68 -26.45 -46.06
C ASP A 40 61.54 -27.96 -46.36
N GLY A 41 62.68 -28.67 -46.50
CA GLY A 41 62.74 -30.09 -46.80
C GLY A 41 62.70 -30.43 -48.29
N THR A 42 62.64 -29.45 -49.20
CA THR A 42 62.67 -29.73 -50.64
C THR A 42 64.06 -30.18 -51.12
N GLU A 43 64.13 -31.26 -51.90
CA GLU A 43 65.40 -31.83 -52.39
C GLU A 43 65.65 -31.49 -53.87
N ARG A 44 66.90 -31.19 -54.22
CA ARG A 44 67.35 -30.98 -55.60
C ARG A 44 68.74 -31.57 -55.88
N THR A 45 68.96 -32.09 -57.09
CA THR A 45 70.28 -32.51 -57.56
C THR A 45 70.97 -31.35 -58.30
N PRO A 46 72.25 -31.02 -58.02
CA PRO A 46 72.99 -30.03 -58.78
C PRO A 46 73.08 -30.39 -60.28
N VAL A 47 72.96 -29.39 -61.15
CA VAL A 47 73.02 -29.58 -62.61
C VAL A 47 74.40 -30.07 -63.03
N GLU A 48 74.47 -31.02 -63.97
CA GLU A 48 75.74 -31.51 -64.53
C GLU A 48 76.59 -30.34 -65.06
N GLY A 49 77.89 -30.34 -64.75
CA GLY A 49 78.81 -29.22 -65.04
C GLY A 49 78.85 -28.12 -63.97
N THR A 50 77.95 -28.12 -62.98
CA THR A 50 78.01 -27.20 -61.81
C THR A 50 78.79 -27.77 -60.62
N TYR A 51 79.37 -28.94 -60.77
CA TYR A 51 80.21 -29.57 -59.77
C TYR A 51 81.32 -30.40 -60.43
N THR A 52 82.38 -30.66 -59.67
CA THR A 52 83.46 -31.57 -60.06
C THR A 52 83.64 -32.63 -58.99
N VAL A 53 83.95 -33.86 -59.40
CA VAL A 53 84.19 -34.98 -58.49
C VAL A 53 85.58 -35.54 -58.76
N THR A 54 86.34 -35.73 -57.70
CA THR A 54 87.67 -36.36 -57.74
C THR A 54 87.68 -37.61 -56.87
N GLY A 55 88.58 -38.55 -57.13
CA GLY A 55 88.73 -39.76 -56.31
C GLY A 55 87.76 -40.91 -56.65
N TYR A 56 87.16 -40.92 -57.85
CA TYR A 56 86.44 -42.10 -58.33
C TYR A 56 87.33 -43.36 -58.31
N GLY A 57 86.75 -44.48 -57.90
CA GLY A 57 87.45 -45.77 -57.77
C GLY A 57 88.42 -45.87 -56.59
N SER A 58 88.72 -44.76 -55.90
CA SER A 58 89.60 -44.74 -54.72
C SER A 58 88.97 -45.48 -53.53
N PRO A 59 89.68 -46.40 -52.85
CA PRO A 59 89.18 -47.07 -51.65
C PRO A 59 88.86 -46.09 -50.50
N ASN A 60 89.60 -44.98 -50.42
CA ASN A 60 89.44 -43.96 -49.38
C ASN A 60 88.46 -42.84 -49.79
N GLY A 61 87.81 -42.98 -50.95
CA GLY A 61 86.91 -41.97 -51.52
C GLY A 61 87.64 -40.74 -52.06
N GLY A 62 86.94 -39.60 -52.07
CA GLY A 62 87.36 -38.39 -52.77
C GLY A 62 86.57 -37.15 -52.37
N PHE A 63 86.48 -36.16 -53.27
CA PHE A 63 85.85 -34.86 -52.99
C PHE A 63 84.88 -34.46 -54.10
N VAL A 64 83.75 -33.87 -53.71
CA VAL A 64 82.84 -33.11 -54.56
C VAL A 64 83.08 -31.63 -54.34
N THR A 65 83.34 -30.88 -55.40
CA THR A 65 83.46 -29.42 -55.34
C THR A 65 82.34 -28.78 -56.17
N LEU A 66 81.43 -28.08 -55.51
CA LEU A 66 80.31 -27.35 -56.12
C LEU A 66 80.76 -25.96 -56.62
N SER A 67 80.19 -25.47 -57.71
CA SER A 67 80.45 -24.13 -58.23
C SER A 67 79.87 -23.03 -57.33
N THR A 68 78.73 -23.31 -56.69
CA THR A 68 78.03 -22.44 -55.73
C THR A 68 78.02 -23.08 -54.36
N ALA A 69 78.36 -22.31 -53.32
CA ALA A 69 78.32 -22.79 -51.94
C ALA A 69 76.85 -22.96 -51.50
N PRO A 70 76.48 -24.10 -50.86
CA PRO A 70 75.15 -24.27 -50.28
C PRO A 70 74.87 -23.24 -49.21
N ALA A 71 73.67 -22.65 -49.21
CA ALA A 71 73.27 -21.59 -48.29
C ALA A 71 73.14 -22.10 -46.85
N VAL A 72 73.13 -21.17 -45.88
CA VAL A 72 72.82 -21.51 -44.47
C VAL A 72 71.42 -22.10 -44.39
N GLY A 73 71.31 -23.30 -43.83
CA GLY A 73 70.06 -24.06 -43.75
C GLY A 73 69.83 -25.06 -44.89
N GLU A 74 70.68 -25.09 -45.92
CA GLU A 74 70.71 -26.19 -46.89
C GLU A 74 71.60 -27.34 -46.36
N THR A 75 71.26 -28.60 -46.66
CA THR A 75 72.11 -29.77 -46.38
C THR A 75 72.57 -30.39 -47.69
N VAL A 76 73.87 -30.66 -47.86
CA VAL A 76 74.42 -31.43 -48.98
C VAL A 76 74.59 -32.87 -48.56
N THR A 77 73.97 -33.80 -49.27
CA THR A 77 74.13 -35.24 -49.07
C THR A 77 74.80 -35.85 -50.30
N LEU A 78 75.89 -36.57 -50.07
CA LEU A 78 76.61 -37.35 -51.07
C LEU A 78 76.33 -38.81 -50.81
N ALA A 79 75.71 -39.51 -51.76
CA ALA A 79 75.40 -40.92 -51.64
C ALA A 79 75.94 -41.69 -52.84
N ARG A 80 76.48 -42.89 -52.60
CA ARG A 80 76.78 -43.82 -53.70
C ARG A 80 75.48 -44.41 -54.22
N GLN A 81 75.29 -44.32 -55.53
CA GLN A 81 74.18 -44.94 -56.22
C GLN A 81 74.71 -45.80 -57.38
N VAL A 82 74.72 -47.12 -57.20
CA VAL A 82 75.10 -48.08 -58.24
C VAL A 82 73.86 -48.74 -58.83
N ASP A 83 73.93 -49.11 -60.10
CA ASP A 83 72.85 -49.83 -60.78
C ASP A 83 72.70 -51.26 -60.23
N PHE A 84 71.45 -51.72 -60.14
CA PHE A 84 71.11 -53.08 -59.72
C PHE A 84 71.31 -54.12 -60.84
N LEU A 85 72.40 -54.01 -61.60
CA LEU A 85 72.70 -54.84 -62.78
C LEU A 85 74.05 -55.52 -62.62
N GLN A 86 74.15 -56.82 -62.91
CA GLN A 86 75.44 -57.50 -63.04
C GLN A 86 76.07 -57.13 -64.38
N GLU A 87 77.23 -56.49 -64.36
CA GLU A 87 77.89 -55.99 -65.58
C GLU A 87 78.84 -57.03 -66.19
N VAL A 88 79.41 -57.92 -65.36
CA VAL A 88 80.39 -58.91 -65.80
C VAL A 88 79.73 -60.28 -66.06
N ALA A 89 79.92 -60.81 -67.27
CA ALA A 89 79.59 -62.18 -67.63
C ALA A 89 80.85 -63.06 -67.70
N LEU A 90 80.93 -64.10 -66.85
CA LEU A 90 82.04 -65.06 -66.87
C LEU A 90 81.83 -66.12 -67.96
N SER A 91 82.85 -66.39 -68.78
CA SER A 91 82.81 -67.39 -69.85
C SER A 91 83.59 -68.65 -69.49
N THR A 92 83.08 -69.82 -69.90
CA THR A 92 83.72 -71.11 -69.64
C THR A 92 85.03 -71.26 -70.43
N GLY A 93 86.14 -71.51 -69.73
CA GLY A 93 87.46 -71.71 -70.34
C GLY A 93 88.29 -70.45 -70.58
N GLY A 94 87.80 -69.27 -70.18
CA GLY A 94 88.54 -68.00 -70.25
C GLY A 94 89.53 -67.80 -69.09
N ALA A 95 90.43 -66.82 -69.24
CA ALA A 95 91.36 -66.44 -68.17
C ALA A 95 90.60 -65.88 -66.96
N PHE A 96 90.88 -66.42 -65.78
CA PHE A 96 90.22 -66.06 -64.53
C PHE A 96 91.04 -64.99 -63.80
N TYR A 97 90.72 -63.72 -64.04
CA TYR A 97 91.38 -62.61 -63.37
C TYR A 97 90.70 -62.31 -62.04
N ALA A 98 91.41 -62.53 -60.93
CA ALA A 98 90.89 -62.24 -59.59
C ALA A 98 90.36 -60.80 -59.46
N GLU A 99 90.99 -59.84 -60.14
CA GLU A 99 90.60 -58.42 -60.14
C GLU A 99 89.19 -58.18 -60.70
N VAL A 100 88.78 -58.92 -61.74
CA VAL A 100 87.44 -58.79 -62.35
C VAL A 100 86.36 -59.29 -61.39
N ILE A 101 86.65 -60.36 -60.66
CA ILE A 101 85.71 -60.96 -59.72
C ILE A 101 85.62 -60.13 -58.45
N GLU A 102 86.75 -59.65 -57.94
CA GLU A 102 86.80 -58.70 -56.83
C GLU A 102 86.00 -57.43 -57.14
N ALA A 103 86.06 -56.93 -58.37
CA ALA A 103 85.26 -55.76 -58.79
C ALA A 103 83.75 -56.04 -58.79
N GLU A 104 83.32 -57.22 -59.25
CA GLU A 104 81.89 -57.59 -59.22
C GLU A 104 81.39 -57.88 -57.79
N LEU A 105 82.21 -58.51 -56.93
CA LEU A 105 81.91 -58.71 -55.52
C LEU A 105 81.82 -57.39 -54.74
N ASP A 106 82.72 -56.45 -55.04
CA ASP A 106 82.65 -55.08 -54.53
C ASP A 106 81.33 -54.41 -54.94
N ARG A 107 80.94 -54.52 -56.21
CA ARG A 107 79.68 -53.94 -56.72
C ARG A 107 78.46 -54.53 -56.01
N LEU A 108 78.40 -55.85 -55.82
CA LEU A 108 77.34 -56.49 -55.05
C LEU A 108 77.32 -56.02 -53.59
N THR A 109 78.49 -55.86 -52.96
CA THR A 109 78.59 -55.29 -51.61
C THR A 109 78.07 -53.85 -51.57
N MET A 110 78.32 -53.06 -52.61
CA MET A 110 77.80 -51.69 -52.72
C MET A 110 76.28 -51.66 -52.88
N VAL A 111 75.71 -52.58 -53.67
CA VAL A 111 74.27 -52.79 -53.83
C VAL A 111 73.62 -53.14 -52.48
N ASP A 112 74.21 -54.06 -51.73
CA ASP A 112 73.70 -54.45 -50.40
C ASP A 112 73.74 -53.28 -49.41
N GLN A 113 74.80 -52.47 -49.42
CA GLN A 113 74.89 -51.27 -48.60
C GLN A 113 73.80 -50.25 -48.95
N GLN A 114 73.50 -50.07 -50.24
CA GLN A 114 72.44 -49.19 -50.73
C GLN A 114 71.04 -49.70 -50.35
N LEU A 115 70.77 -51.00 -50.47
CA LEU A 115 69.51 -51.60 -50.04
C LEU A 115 69.30 -51.51 -48.52
N ARG A 116 70.34 -51.76 -47.73
CA ARG A 116 70.30 -51.61 -46.27
C ARG A 116 69.95 -50.18 -45.86
N GLU A 117 70.49 -49.19 -46.57
CA GLU A 117 70.24 -47.77 -46.33
C GLU A 117 68.79 -47.39 -46.68
N GLY A 118 68.29 -47.85 -47.83
CA GLY A 118 66.87 -47.70 -48.19
C GLY A 118 65.93 -48.37 -47.17
N LEU A 119 66.22 -49.59 -46.74
CA LEU A 119 65.44 -50.32 -45.74
C LEU A 119 65.53 -49.70 -44.33
N ALA A 120 66.60 -48.97 -44.03
CA ALA A 120 66.73 -48.25 -42.77
C ALA A 120 65.73 -47.09 -42.65
N ARG A 121 65.30 -46.52 -43.78
CA ARG A 121 64.31 -45.43 -43.86
C ARG A 121 62.87 -45.88 -44.11
N ALA A 122 62.65 -47.18 -44.34
CA ALA A 122 61.32 -47.73 -44.54
C ALA A 122 60.60 -47.98 -43.20
N VAL A 123 59.26 -47.93 -43.21
CA VAL A 123 58.43 -48.42 -42.11
C VAL A 123 58.61 -49.94 -42.03
N LYS A 124 59.13 -50.42 -40.90
CA LYS A 124 59.39 -51.84 -40.66
C LYS A 124 58.41 -52.40 -39.64
N VAL A 125 57.82 -53.53 -39.99
CA VAL A 125 57.01 -54.34 -39.08
C VAL A 125 57.85 -55.45 -38.45
N PRO A 126 57.56 -55.89 -37.21
CA PRO A 126 58.25 -57.02 -36.59
C PRO A 126 58.17 -58.29 -37.44
N VAL A 127 59.23 -59.09 -37.49
CA VAL A 127 59.31 -60.30 -38.34
C VAL A 127 58.25 -61.37 -38.03
N GLY A 128 57.70 -61.37 -36.82
CA GLY A 128 56.66 -62.30 -36.38
C GLY A 128 55.23 -61.73 -36.39
N SER A 129 55.03 -60.46 -36.81
CA SER A 129 53.69 -59.88 -36.89
C SER A 129 53.02 -60.24 -38.21
N GLY A 130 51.70 -60.44 -38.20
CA GLY A 130 50.89 -60.50 -39.42
C GLY A 130 50.58 -59.12 -40.02
N ASP A 131 51.04 -58.05 -39.37
CA ASP A 131 50.75 -56.67 -39.76
C ASP A 131 51.55 -56.26 -41.00
N THR A 132 50.93 -55.50 -41.89
CA THR A 132 51.63 -54.84 -42.99
C THR A 132 52.01 -53.42 -42.60
N PRO A 133 53.06 -52.83 -43.21
CA PRO A 133 53.41 -51.42 -42.98
C PRO A 133 52.23 -50.45 -43.17
N GLU A 134 51.32 -50.75 -44.10
CA GLU A 134 50.11 -49.98 -44.36
C GLU A 134 49.14 -50.01 -43.17
N ALA A 135 48.92 -51.19 -42.57
CA ALA A 135 48.05 -51.35 -41.40
C ALA A 135 48.57 -50.61 -40.16
N VAL A 136 49.91 -50.60 -39.98
CA VAL A 136 50.55 -49.83 -38.90
C VAL A 136 50.39 -48.33 -39.13
N MET A 137 50.50 -47.86 -40.38
CA MET A 137 50.29 -46.45 -40.73
C MET A 137 48.84 -46.02 -40.50
N GLU A 138 47.86 -46.85 -40.88
CA GLU A 138 46.44 -46.58 -40.61
C GLU A 138 46.15 -46.49 -39.10
N THR A 139 46.77 -47.36 -38.31
CA THR A 139 46.68 -47.32 -36.84
C THR A 139 47.25 -46.02 -36.26
N LEU A 140 48.38 -45.54 -36.79
CA LEU A 140 48.99 -44.28 -36.35
C LEU A 140 48.13 -43.07 -36.70
N LEU A 141 47.53 -43.05 -37.89
CA LEU A 141 46.59 -41.99 -38.30
C LEU A 141 45.34 -42.00 -37.41
N GLY A 142 44.76 -43.17 -37.14
CA GLY A 142 43.63 -43.30 -36.23
C GLY A 142 43.96 -42.86 -34.79
N ALA A 143 45.17 -43.14 -34.31
CA ALA A 143 45.64 -42.66 -33.00
C ALA A 143 45.79 -41.14 -32.97
N SER A 144 46.26 -40.52 -34.06
CA SER A 144 46.35 -39.06 -34.20
C SER A 144 44.97 -38.39 -34.13
N ASP A 145 43.99 -38.93 -34.83
CA ASP A 145 42.61 -38.42 -34.80
C ASP A 145 41.98 -38.61 -33.41
N ALA A 146 42.22 -39.75 -32.77
CA ALA A 146 41.76 -40.00 -31.39
C ALA A 146 42.37 -39.02 -30.39
N VAL A 147 43.65 -38.64 -30.55
CA VAL A 147 44.30 -37.62 -29.73
C VAL A 147 43.65 -36.25 -29.95
N ALA A 148 43.30 -35.88 -31.18
CA ALA A 148 42.62 -34.62 -31.46
C ALA A 148 41.22 -34.56 -30.81
N VAL A 149 40.46 -35.66 -30.87
CA VAL A 149 39.16 -35.78 -30.19
C VAL A 149 39.31 -35.73 -28.68
N ALA A 150 40.31 -36.43 -28.12
CA ALA A 150 40.60 -36.41 -26.69
C ALA A 150 41.02 -35.02 -26.20
N ALA A 151 41.80 -34.27 -26.99
CA ALA A 151 42.18 -32.90 -26.69
C ALA A 151 40.96 -31.95 -26.68
N ALA A 152 40.04 -32.09 -27.64
CA ALA A 152 38.78 -31.33 -27.66
C ALA A 152 37.88 -31.65 -26.46
N ALA A 153 37.78 -32.93 -26.09
CA ALA A 153 37.03 -33.36 -24.91
C ALA A 153 37.65 -32.84 -23.59
N ALA A 154 38.98 -32.80 -23.51
CA ALA A 154 39.71 -32.23 -22.37
C ALA A 154 39.47 -30.72 -22.26
N ALA A 155 39.44 -29.99 -23.38
CA ALA A 155 39.12 -28.56 -23.39
C ALA A 155 37.68 -28.28 -22.92
N ALA A 156 36.70 -29.08 -23.38
CA ALA A 156 35.31 -28.97 -22.91
C ALA A 156 35.16 -29.30 -21.41
N SER A 157 35.93 -30.27 -20.93
CA SER A 157 35.96 -30.63 -19.50
C SER A 157 36.58 -29.51 -18.64
N ALA A 158 37.59 -28.80 -19.16
CA ALA A 158 38.19 -27.66 -18.47
C ALA A 158 37.20 -26.50 -18.28
N VAL A 159 36.43 -26.15 -19.32
CA VAL A 159 35.37 -25.14 -19.24
C VAL A 159 34.30 -25.52 -18.21
N THR A 160 33.94 -26.81 -18.14
CA THR A 160 32.97 -27.33 -17.17
C THR A 160 33.51 -27.25 -15.74
N ALA A 161 34.80 -27.53 -15.56
CA ALA A 161 35.47 -27.46 -14.26
C ALA A 161 35.64 -26.02 -13.74
N GLU A 162 35.92 -25.05 -14.63
CA GLU A 162 35.96 -23.62 -14.31
C GLU A 162 34.58 -23.11 -13.87
N ALA A 163 33.52 -23.48 -14.60
CA ALA A 163 32.14 -23.15 -14.21
C ALA A 163 31.76 -23.77 -12.86
N ALA A 164 32.14 -25.02 -12.60
CA ALA A 164 31.90 -25.67 -11.31
C ALA A 164 32.68 -25.02 -10.15
N ALA A 165 33.91 -24.57 -10.41
CA ALA A 165 34.73 -23.85 -9.43
C ALA A 165 34.13 -22.47 -9.07
N GLU A 166 33.57 -21.75 -10.05
CA GLU A 166 32.91 -20.46 -9.83
C GLU A 166 31.56 -20.58 -9.12
N VAL A 167 30.79 -21.65 -9.42
CA VAL A 167 29.59 -22.02 -8.66
C VAL A 167 29.96 -22.33 -7.19
N ALA A 168 31.05 -23.04 -6.96
CA ALA A 168 31.54 -23.36 -5.62
C ALA A 168 32.04 -22.12 -4.85
N SER A 169 32.70 -21.17 -5.52
CA SER A 169 33.11 -19.90 -4.88
C SER A 169 31.92 -19.00 -4.54
N THR A 170 30.85 -19.05 -5.35
CA THR A 170 29.62 -18.29 -5.13
C THR A 170 28.77 -18.87 -3.99
N ALA A 171 28.74 -20.20 -3.85
CA ALA A 171 28.09 -20.88 -2.72
C ALA A 171 28.72 -20.54 -1.35
N ALA A 172 30.00 -20.11 -1.34
CA ALA A 172 30.72 -19.76 -0.13
C ALA A 172 30.47 -18.31 0.37
N GLY A 173 29.80 -17.46 -0.42
CA GLY A 173 29.56 -16.05 -0.06
C GLY A 173 28.16 -15.55 -0.43
N GLY A 174 27.20 -15.70 0.49
CA GLY A 174 25.96 -14.89 0.60
C GLY A 174 25.09 -14.73 -0.66
N ILE A 175 24.05 -15.57 -0.79
CA ILE A 175 22.88 -15.48 -1.70
C ILE A 175 23.11 -14.62 -2.97
N VAL A 176 23.91 -15.13 -3.90
CA VAL A 176 23.89 -14.69 -5.31
C VAL A 176 23.07 -15.71 -6.08
N GLY A 177 21.94 -15.28 -6.65
CA GLY A 177 21.13 -16.14 -7.52
C GLY A 177 21.92 -16.59 -8.74
N VAL A 178 21.56 -17.74 -9.31
CA VAL A 178 22.23 -18.27 -10.50
C VAL A 178 21.93 -17.35 -11.69
N SER A 179 22.95 -16.78 -12.32
CA SER A 179 22.76 -15.80 -13.39
C SER A 179 22.15 -16.44 -14.63
N VAL A 180 21.08 -15.86 -15.17
CA VAL A 180 20.47 -16.32 -16.45
C VAL A 180 21.47 -16.29 -17.62
N GLY A 181 22.53 -15.48 -17.52
CA GLY A 181 23.60 -15.42 -18.51
C GLY A 181 24.37 -16.73 -18.67
N TRP A 182 24.41 -17.59 -17.65
CA TRP A 182 25.03 -18.93 -17.74
C TRP A 182 24.26 -19.88 -18.66
N TRP A 183 23.03 -19.53 -19.02
CA TRP A 183 22.21 -20.25 -20.00
C TRP A 183 22.10 -19.50 -21.33
N GLY A 184 22.98 -18.53 -21.58
CA GLY A 184 23.04 -17.78 -22.83
C GLY A 184 22.03 -16.64 -22.95
N ALA A 185 21.36 -16.26 -21.86
CA ALA A 185 20.50 -15.07 -21.89
C ALA A 185 21.37 -13.82 -22.02
N ILE A 186 21.09 -13.00 -23.03
CA ILE A 186 21.83 -11.76 -23.28
C ILE A 186 20.90 -10.53 -23.21
N PRO A 187 21.37 -9.41 -22.63
CA PRO A 187 20.57 -8.18 -22.53
C PRO A 187 20.67 -7.31 -23.80
N ASP A 188 20.29 -7.84 -24.96
CA ASP A 188 20.49 -7.17 -26.25
C ASP A 188 19.29 -6.31 -26.71
N GLY A 189 18.29 -6.10 -25.84
CA GLY A 189 17.14 -5.28 -26.15
C GLY A 189 17.49 -3.79 -26.33
N VAL A 190 16.96 -3.18 -27.40
CA VAL A 190 17.16 -1.77 -27.76
C VAL A 190 15.82 -1.04 -27.68
N GLN A 191 15.75 -0.01 -26.84
CA GLN A 191 14.57 0.84 -26.70
C GLN A 191 14.63 2.02 -27.67
N LEU A 192 13.49 2.31 -28.31
CA LEU A 192 13.28 3.38 -29.27
C LEU A 192 12.22 4.34 -28.73
N SER A 193 12.33 5.60 -29.12
CA SER A 193 11.41 6.71 -28.84
C SER A 193 10.94 7.43 -30.11
N THR A 194 11.55 7.14 -31.27
CA THR A 194 11.20 7.77 -32.56
C THR A 194 10.43 6.85 -33.51
N ALA A 195 9.93 5.71 -33.01
CA ALA A 195 9.28 4.69 -33.84
C ALA A 195 8.05 5.26 -34.56
N THR A 196 8.05 5.13 -35.88
CA THR A 196 6.99 5.62 -36.76
C THR A 196 6.55 4.51 -37.70
N MET A 197 5.23 4.29 -37.76
CA MET A 197 4.59 3.34 -38.66
C MET A 197 3.29 3.92 -39.22
N THR A 198 2.95 3.55 -40.44
CA THR A 198 1.68 3.92 -41.09
C THR A 198 0.74 2.73 -41.05
N ALA A 199 -0.53 2.93 -40.71
CA ALA A 199 -1.56 1.90 -40.75
C ALA A 199 -1.58 1.19 -42.12
N GLY A 200 -1.62 -0.14 -42.09
CA GLY A 200 -1.55 -1.00 -43.28
C GLY A 200 -0.13 -1.28 -43.80
N SER A 201 0.91 -0.63 -43.25
CA SER A 201 2.30 -0.84 -43.66
C SER A 201 3.08 -1.70 -42.64
N PRO A 202 3.92 -2.66 -43.10
CA PRO A 202 4.86 -3.38 -42.24
C PRO A 202 6.16 -2.61 -41.97
N VAL A 203 6.30 -1.40 -42.52
CA VAL A 203 7.55 -0.64 -42.42
C VAL A 203 7.59 0.12 -41.09
N LEU A 204 8.63 -0.15 -40.29
CA LEU A 204 8.99 0.61 -39.10
C LEU A 204 10.18 1.51 -39.43
N THR A 205 10.03 2.80 -39.14
CA THR A 205 11.10 3.81 -39.25
C THR A 205 11.46 4.34 -37.87
N ALA A 206 12.75 4.42 -37.56
CA ALA A 206 13.26 5.03 -36.33
C ALA A 206 14.63 5.67 -36.59
N SER A 207 14.86 6.85 -36.04
CA SER A 207 16.09 7.65 -36.22
C SER A 207 17.02 7.61 -35.00
N ASP A 208 16.57 7.04 -33.88
CA ASP A 208 17.34 6.89 -32.63
C ASP A 208 17.98 5.52 -32.47
N THR A 209 18.10 4.77 -33.57
CA THR A 209 18.86 3.51 -33.66
C THR A 209 19.51 3.39 -35.04
N VAL A 210 20.43 2.42 -35.16
CA VAL A 210 21.05 1.99 -36.41
C VAL A 210 20.67 0.52 -36.61
N PHE A 211 19.69 0.26 -37.48
CA PHE A 211 19.33 -1.09 -37.87
C PHE A 211 20.37 -1.73 -38.77
N SER A 212 20.53 -3.04 -38.67
CA SER A 212 21.47 -3.84 -39.46
C SER A 212 20.86 -5.17 -39.90
N ALA A 213 21.59 -5.91 -40.74
CA ALA A 213 21.19 -7.26 -41.14
C ALA A 213 21.06 -8.22 -39.94
N ASP A 214 21.82 -7.98 -38.86
CA ASP A 214 21.81 -8.80 -37.63
C ASP A 214 20.53 -8.61 -36.81
N ASP A 215 19.70 -7.61 -37.12
CA ASP A 215 18.42 -7.39 -36.46
C ASP A 215 17.29 -8.22 -37.05
N VAL A 216 17.49 -8.85 -38.21
CA VAL A 216 16.50 -9.74 -38.82
C VAL A 216 16.29 -10.98 -37.94
N GLY A 217 15.04 -11.28 -37.63
CA GLY A 217 14.63 -12.35 -36.71
C GLY A 217 14.43 -11.89 -35.27
N LYS A 218 14.84 -10.67 -34.90
CA LYS A 218 14.59 -10.12 -33.56
C LYS A 218 13.11 -9.81 -33.34
N LEU A 219 12.66 -10.01 -32.11
CA LEU A 219 11.33 -9.58 -31.67
C LEU A 219 11.26 -8.06 -31.67
N VAL A 220 10.09 -7.51 -31.91
CA VAL A 220 9.84 -6.07 -31.78
C VAL A 220 8.43 -5.81 -31.24
N VAL A 221 8.33 -4.84 -30.34
CA VAL A 221 7.06 -4.30 -29.84
C VAL A 221 7.02 -2.82 -30.16
N VAL A 222 5.96 -2.37 -30.84
CA VAL A 222 5.74 -0.96 -31.16
C VAL A 222 4.46 -0.48 -30.46
N ASN A 223 4.62 0.41 -29.49
CA ASN A 223 3.51 0.85 -28.65
C ASN A 223 2.48 1.64 -29.48
N GLY A 224 1.22 1.25 -29.40
CA GLY A 224 0.11 1.92 -30.10
C GLY A 224 -0.05 1.60 -31.59
N ALA A 225 0.87 0.86 -32.21
CA ALA A 225 0.82 0.56 -33.65
C ALA A 225 -0.12 -0.60 -34.01
N GLY A 226 -0.56 -1.38 -33.03
CA GLY A 226 -1.48 -2.51 -33.20
C GLY A 226 -2.92 -2.05 -33.51
N ALA A 227 -3.84 -3.02 -33.56
CA ALA A 227 -5.26 -2.72 -33.79
C ALA A 227 -5.83 -1.86 -32.65
N ASN A 228 -6.66 -0.86 -32.97
CA ASN A 228 -7.32 0.04 -32.00
C ASN A 228 -6.34 0.73 -31.03
N GLY A 229 -5.11 1.01 -31.45
CA GLY A 229 -4.08 1.60 -30.58
C GLY A 229 -3.48 0.65 -29.54
N ALA A 230 -3.66 -0.67 -29.69
CA ALA A 230 -2.93 -1.67 -28.90
C ALA A 230 -1.44 -1.70 -29.28
N PRO A 231 -0.56 -2.34 -28.48
CA PRO A 231 0.80 -2.65 -28.91
C PRO A 231 0.80 -3.53 -30.17
N LEU A 232 1.72 -3.28 -31.10
CA LEU A 232 2.01 -4.21 -32.19
C LEU A 232 3.16 -5.10 -31.76
N TYR A 233 2.91 -6.41 -31.61
CA TYR A 233 3.95 -7.42 -31.43
C TYR A 233 4.30 -8.02 -32.78
N SER A 234 5.59 -8.04 -33.13
CA SER A 234 6.04 -8.58 -34.41
C SER A 234 7.49 -9.06 -34.37
N THR A 235 8.00 -9.44 -35.54
CA THR A 235 9.38 -9.85 -35.76
C THR A 235 9.93 -9.06 -36.93
N ILE A 236 11.20 -8.64 -36.85
CA ILE A 236 11.88 -7.99 -37.96
C ILE A 236 12.17 -9.03 -39.05
N THR A 237 11.69 -8.80 -40.27
CA THR A 237 11.84 -9.73 -41.41
C THR A 237 12.86 -9.25 -42.44
N GLY A 238 13.23 -7.97 -42.41
CA GLY A 238 14.26 -7.42 -43.29
C GLY A 238 14.71 -6.03 -42.84
N CYS A 239 15.97 -5.71 -43.13
CA CYS A 239 16.55 -4.39 -42.90
C CYS A 239 16.76 -3.68 -44.24
N SER A 240 16.05 -2.57 -44.45
CA SER A 240 16.08 -1.81 -45.71
C SER A 240 17.10 -0.67 -45.67
N SER A 241 17.37 -0.12 -44.49
CA SER A 241 18.43 0.87 -44.22
C SER A 241 18.70 0.97 -42.72
N GLU A 242 19.70 1.76 -42.33
CA GLU A 242 20.03 2.05 -40.92
C GLU A 242 18.86 2.63 -40.10
N MET A 243 17.81 3.15 -40.75
CA MET A 243 16.65 3.75 -40.08
C MET A 243 15.33 3.04 -40.38
N MET A 244 15.35 1.96 -41.17
CA MET A 244 14.12 1.36 -41.70
C MET A 244 14.20 -0.16 -41.77
N VAL A 245 13.23 -0.82 -41.12
CA VAL A 245 13.05 -2.27 -41.16
C VAL A 245 11.63 -2.64 -41.59
N SER A 246 11.49 -3.86 -42.12
CA SER A 246 10.20 -4.48 -42.42
C SER A 246 9.85 -5.46 -41.30
N LEU A 247 8.59 -5.43 -40.87
CA LEU A 247 8.05 -6.30 -39.83
C LEU A 247 7.20 -7.43 -40.44
N ALA A 248 7.04 -8.53 -39.72
CA ALA A 248 6.16 -9.64 -40.12
C ALA A 248 4.68 -9.23 -40.15
N SER A 249 4.30 -8.22 -39.38
CA SER A 249 2.93 -7.73 -39.26
C SER A 249 2.85 -6.25 -39.57
N ALA A 250 1.85 -5.86 -40.37
CA ALA A 250 1.56 -4.46 -40.65
C ALA A 250 0.94 -3.76 -39.43
N ALA A 251 1.21 -2.46 -39.28
CA ALA A 251 0.55 -1.65 -38.25
C ALA A 251 -0.97 -1.60 -38.48
N GLY A 252 -1.74 -1.80 -37.41
CA GLY A 252 -3.19 -1.58 -37.41
C GLY A 252 -3.55 -0.10 -37.23
N THR A 253 -2.69 0.67 -36.57
CA THR A 253 -2.87 2.10 -36.29
C THR A 253 -1.59 2.87 -36.63
N SER A 254 -1.71 4.04 -37.26
CA SER A 254 -0.56 4.89 -37.54
C SER A 254 -0.01 5.49 -36.24
N VAL A 255 1.30 5.41 -36.04
CA VAL A 255 1.99 6.00 -34.89
C VAL A 255 3.16 6.86 -35.34
N ARG A 256 3.50 7.87 -34.55
CA ARG A 256 4.63 8.76 -34.78
C ARG A 256 5.34 9.02 -33.47
N ASN A 257 6.66 8.89 -33.46
CA ASN A 257 7.50 9.03 -32.26
C ASN A 257 6.96 8.17 -31.09
N ALA A 258 6.54 6.95 -31.41
CA ALA A 258 6.12 5.98 -30.41
C ALA A 258 7.33 5.37 -29.72
N GLU A 259 7.12 4.92 -28.49
CA GLU A 259 8.06 4.01 -27.85
C GLU A 259 8.00 2.64 -28.53
N ALA A 260 9.16 2.03 -28.77
CA ALA A 260 9.26 0.66 -29.24
C ALA A 260 10.46 -0.03 -28.59
N THR A 261 10.51 -1.35 -28.66
CA THR A 261 11.68 -2.11 -28.19
C THR A 261 11.86 -3.32 -29.08
N TYR A 262 13.10 -3.60 -29.50
CA TYR A 262 13.42 -4.81 -30.25
C TYR A 262 14.64 -5.52 -29.66
N GLY A 263 14.79 -6.81 -29.90
CA GLY A 263 15.88 -7.61 -29.33
C GLY A 263 15.73 -9.10 -29.62
N THR A 264 16.77 -9.88 -29.32
CA THR A 264 16.73 -11.34 -29.46
C THR A 264 15.77 -11.94 -28.43
N ASP A 265 15.08 -13.02 -28.80
CA ASP A 265 14.20 -13.73 -27.87
C ASP A 265 15.00 -14.48 -26.79
N GLN A 266 14.84 -14.06 -25.55
CA GLN A 266 15.54 -14.60 -24.38
C GLN A 266 14.71 -15.65 -23.62
N HIS A 267 13.50 -15.97 -24.09
CA HIS A 267 12.58 -16.87 -23.41
C HIS A 267 13.22 -18.24 -23.11
N ALA A 268 13.84 -18.88 -24.10
CA ALA A 268 14.40 -20.23 -23.96
C ALA A 268 15.55 -20.30 -22.93
N ALA A 269 16.44 -19.30 -22.93
CA ALA A 269 17.57 -19.23 -22.00
C ALA A 269 17.09 -19.01 -20.55
N ILE A 270 16.19 -18.05 -20.34
CA ILE A 270 15.64 -17.73 -19.02
C ILE A 270 14.78 -18.88 -18.49
N GLN A 271 13.99 -19.54 -19.35
CA GLN A 271 13.21 -20.72 -18.98
C GLN A 271 14.12 -21.89 -18.56
N SER A 272 15.24 -22.08 -19.26
CA SER A 272 16.23 -23.10 -18.91
C SER A 272 16.88 -22.84 -17.55
N ALA A 273 17.21 -21.59 -17.25
CA ALA A 273 17.71 -21.18 -15.93
C ALA A 273 16.69 -21.44 -14.81
N CYS A 274 15.42 -21.08 -15.02
CA CYS A 274 14.34 -21.35 -14.07
C CYS A 274 14.15 -22.85 -13.85
N THR A 275 14.19 -23.64 -14.93
CA THR A 275 14.02 -25.10 -14.86
C THR A 275 15.18 -25.75 -14.13
N ALA A 276 16.43 -25.37 -14.45
CA ALA A 276 17.63 -25.92 -13.84
C ALA A 276 17.74 -25.61 -12.34
N THR A 277 17.27 -24.44 -11.91
CA THR A 277 17.28 -24.07 -10.49
C THR A 277 16.20 -24.75 -9.66
N CYS A 278 15.15 -25.33 -10.27
CA CYS A 278 14.15 -26.17 -9.60
C CYS A 278 13.58 -25.57 -8.29
N GLY A 279 13.29 -24.26 -8.28
CA GLY A 279 12.86 -23.53 -7.07
C GLY A 279 13.97 -22.74 -6.37
N GLY A 280 15.12 -22.53 -7.00
CA GLY A 280 16.22 -21.72 -6.47
C GLY A 280 16.07 -20.23 -6.76
N ALA A 281 17.10 -19.46 -6.41
CA ALA A 281 17.20 -18.06 -6.80
C ALA A 281 17.85 -17.94 -8.18
N ILE A 282 17.18 -17.26 -9.12
CA ILE A 282 17.79 -16.79 -10.37
C ILE A 282 18.09 -15.29 -10.26
N PHE A 283 19.21 -14.89 -10.86
CA PHE A 283 19.58 -13.50 -11.02
C PHE A 283 19.51 -13.10 -12.49
N ILE A 284 18.83 -11.99 -12.80
CA ILE A 284 18.72 -11.41 -14.13
C ILE A 284 19.58 -10.15 -14.15
N PRO A 285 20.77 -10.18 -14.78
CA PRO A 285 21.66 -9.03 -14.83
C PRO A 285 21.01 -7.79 -15.45
N ALA A 286 21.65 -6.64 -15.25
CA ALA A 286 21.19 -5.39 -15.86
C ALA A 286 21.08 -5.51 -17.39
N GLY A 287 20.02 -4.92 -17.92
CA GLY A 287 19.72 -4.78 -19.34
C GLY A 287 18.32 -5.22 -19.72
N ILE A 288 18.06 -5.27 -21.03
CA ILE A 288 16.71 -5.49 -21.60
C ILE A 288 16.64 -6.87 -22.26
N TYR A 289 15.68 -7.69 -21.84
CA TYR A 289 15.49 -9.06 -22.33
C TYR A 289 14.09 -9.19 -22.95
N MET A 290 14.03 -9.48 -24.24
CA MET A 290 12.76 -9.70 -24.95
C MET A 290 12.27 -11.13 -24.73
N LEU A 291 10.96 -11.31 -24.56
CA LEU A 291 10.33 -12.62 -24.35
C LEU A 291 9.27 -12.87 -25.41
N SER A 292 9.30 -14.03 -26.06
CA SER A 292 8.23 -14.50 -26.96
C SER A 292 7.11 -15.27 -26.26
N ALA A 293 7.33 -15.71 -25.01
CA ALA A 293 6.39 -16.53 -24.25
C ALA A 293 6.55 -16.36 -22.72
N PRO A 294 5.55 -16.76 -21.91
CA PRO A 294 5.62 -16.73 -20.45
C PRO A 294 6.76 -17.54 -19.87
N VAL A 295 7.57 -16.96 -18.99
CA VAL A 295 8.53 -17.73 -18.20
C VAL A 295 7.78 -18.43 -17.06
N VAL A 296 7.82 -19.76 -17.09
CA VAL A 296 7.20 -20.61 -16.09
C VAL A 296 8.17 -20.85 -14.94
N LEU A 297 7.84 -20.30 -13.77
CA LEU A 297 8.59 -20.48 -12.54
C LEU A 297 8.17 -21.81 -11.89
N PRO A 298 9.10 -22.76 -11.71
CA PRO A 298 8.76 -24.03 -11.09
C PRO A 298 8.41 -23.84 -9.62
N ILE A 299 7.43 -24.59 -9.17
CA ILE A 299 7.08 -24.74 -7.76
C ILE A 299 7.64 -26.08 -7.28
N ALA A 300 8.63 -26.07 -6.38
CA ALA A 300 9.19 -27.31 -5.83
C ALA A 300 8.28 -27.89 -4.74
N ALA A 301 7.87 -29.15 -4.87
CA ALA A 301 7.15 -29.83 -3.79
C ALA A 301 8.06 -29.92 -2.54
N ALA A 302 7.51 -29.66 -1.35
CA ALA A 302 8.24 -29.84 -0.10
C ALA A 302 8.63 -31.32 0.07
N THR A 303 9.88 -31.65 -0.22
CA THR A 303 10.44 -32.97 0.10
C THR A 303 10.93 -32.90 1.55
N SER A 304 10.16 -33.49 2.46
CA SER A 304 10.51 -33.76 3.87
C SER A 304 11.34 -32.68 4.61
N ALA A 305 10.67 -31.93 5.47
CA ALA A 305 11.13 -31.26 6.69
C ALA A 305 12.35 -30.31 6.68
N SER A 306 13.16 -30.13 5.62
CA SER A 306 14.31 -29.21 5.77
C SER A 306 14.74 -28.32 4.61
N GLN A 307 14.20 -28.39 3.40
CA GLN A 307 14.46 -27.35 2.39
C GLN A 307 13.23 -27.14 1.50
N VAL A 308 12.46 -26.07 1.76
CA VAL A 308 11.51 -25.54 0.77
C VAL A 308 12.34 -24.67 -0.18
N VAL A 309 12.61 -25.20 -1.37
CA VAL A 309 13.32 -24.51 -2.43
C VAL A 309 12.29 -23.57 -3.08
N VAL A 310 12.33 -22.30 -2.66
CA VAL A 310 11.42 -21.22 -3.09
C VAL A 310 11.97 -20.45 -4.27
N SER A 311 11.26 -20.42 -5.41
CA SER A 311 11.66 -19.68 -6.60
C SER A 311 11.86 -18.19 -6.27
N ARG A 312 13.10 -17.71 -6.38
CA ARG A 312 13.40 -16.27 -6.27
C ARG A 312 13.83 -15.74 -7.62
N VAL A 313 13.23 -14.63 -8.06
CA VAL A 313 13.59 -13.94 -9.29
C VAL A 313 14.06 -12.55 -8.93
N LEU A 314 15.37 -12.33 -9.06
CA LEU A 314 16.03 -11.10 -8.66
C LEU A 314 16.63 -10.42 -9.88
N GLY A 315 16.33 -9.14 -10.11
CA GLY A 315 17.07 -8.32 -11.06
C GLY A 315 18.17 -7.49 -10.40
N ALA A 316 18.88 -6.69 -11.20
CA ALA A 316 19.91 -5.77 -10.71
C ALA A 316 19.33 -4.43 -10.18
N GLY A 317 18.04 -4.16 -10.43
CA GLY A 317 17.33 -2.95 -10.04
C GLY A 317 16.14 -2.65 -10.96
N MET A 318 15.10 -2.00 -10.44
CA MET A 318 13.87 -1.67 -11.19
C MET A 318 14.11 -0.89 -12.49
N SER A 319 15.14 -0.04 -12.52
CA SER A 319 15.51 0.74 -13.70
C SER A 319 16.68 0.14 -14.48
N LEU A 320 17.25 -0.97 -14.00
CA LEU A 320 18.45 -1.59 -14.58
C LEU A 320 18.13 -2.88 -15.32
N THR A 321 17.22 -3.70 -14.82
CA THR A 321 16.83 -4.97 -15.45
C THR A 321 15.40 -4.87 -15.95
N SER A 322 15.14 -5.16 -17.23
CA SER A 322 13.81 -5.12 -17.84
C SER A 322 13.50 -6.40 -18.61
N LEU A 323 12.40 -7.06 -18.26
CA LEU A 323 11.77 -8.10 -19.07
C LEU A 323 10.70 -7.45 -19.95
N VAL A 324 10.77 -7.65 -21.26
CA VAL A 324 9.88 -7.02 -22.24
C VAL A 324 9.13 -8.10 -23.01
N CYS A 325 7.80 -8.19 -22.82
CA CYS A 325 6.99 -9.22 -23.46
C CYS A 325 6.57 -8.83 -24.87
N ALA A 326 6.94 -9.63 -25.87
CA ALA A 326 6.49 -9.46 -27.24
C ALA A 326 5.19 -10.23 -27.52
N GLY A 327 4.18 -10.06 -26.67
CA GLY A 327 2.86 -10.66 -26.85
C GLY A 327 1.89 -10.42 -25.68
N ASP A 328 0.63 -10.81 -25.89
CA ASP A 328 -0.44 -10.71 -24.88
C ASP A 328 -0.45 -11.93 -23.95
N PHE A 329 0.58 -12.04 -23.11
CA PHE A 329 0.71 -13.12 -22.14
C PHE A 329 1.41 -12.64 -20.85
N TYR A 330 1.22 -13.37 -19.76
CA TYR A 330 1.88 -13.05 -18.49
C TYR A 330 3.39 -13.26 -18.60
N ALA A 331 4.19 -12.26 -18.25
CA ALA A 331 5.65 -12.37 -18.29
C ALA A 331 6.15 -13.54 -17.45
N LEU A 332 5.63 -13.67 -16.23
CA LEU A 332 5.96 -14.73 -15.28
C LEU A 332 4.70 -15.49 -14.88
N THR A 333 4.75 -16.82 -14.91
CA THR A 333 3.68 -17.68 -14.42
C THR A 333 4.24 -18.72 -13.46
N TYR A 334 3.70 -18.82 -12.26
CA TYR A 334 4.05 -19.92 -11.37
C TYR A 334 3.37 -21.21 -11.85
N SER A 335 4.12 -22.31 -11.95
CA SER A 335 3.60 -23.58 -12.45
C SER A 335 2.42 -24.08 -11.60
N ALA A 336 1.54 -24.90 -12.18
CA ALA A 336 0.45 -25.54 -11.45
C ALA A 336 0.99 -26.62 -10.49
N GLY A 337 1.59 -26.21 -9.37
CA GLY A 337 2.21 -27.09 -8.37
C GLY A 337 1.29 -27.50 -7.22
N ALA A 338 1.78 -28.44 -6.39
CA ALA A 338 1.07 -29.19 -5.35
C ALA A 338 0.30 -28.36 -4.30
N THR A 339 -0.47 -29.07 -3.46
CA THR A 339 -1.50 -28.57 -2.54
C THR A 339 -1.03 -27.57 -1.47
N PHE A 340 0.27 -27.48 -1.21
CA PHE A 340 0.85 -26.56 -0.22
C PHE A 340 2.27 -26.17 -0.63
N THR A 341 2.52 -24.94 -1.08
CA THR A 341 3.88 -24.54 -1.44
C THR A 341 4.17 -23.06 -1.23
N GLU A 342 5.39 -22.79 -0.75
CA GLU A 342 5.94 -21.43 -0.64
C GLU A 342 6.44 -20.98 -2.01
N LEU A 343 6.19 -19.73 -2.39
CA LEU A 343 6.53 -19.24 -3.72
C LEU A 343 7.87 -18.52 -3.79
N GLY A 344 8.29 -17.83 -2.74
CA GLY A 344 9.55 -17.09 -2.72
C GLY A 344 9.41 -15.60 -3.01
N GLU A 345 10.32 -15.07 -3.82
CA GLU A 345 10.55 -13.63 -3.95
C GLU A 345 10.60 -13.19 -5.42
N LEU A 346 10.04 -12.03 -5.73
CA LEU A 346 10.20 -11.33 -7.00
C LEU A 346 10.64 -9.89 -6.71
N ALA A 347 11.84 -9.51 -7.13
CA ALA A 347 12.38 -8.21 -6.77
C ALA A 347 13.40 -7.64 -7.75
N TRP A 348 13.52 -6.30 -7.73
CA TRP A 348 14.58 -5.54 -8.39
C TRP A 348 14.59 -5.62 -9.92
N LEU A 349 13.43 -5.61 -10.57
CA LEU A 349 13.34 -5.53 -12.03
C LEU A 349 12.11 -4.76 -12.50
N ARG A 350 12.10 -4.41 -13.79
CA ARG A 350 10.93 -4.00 -14.54
C ARG A 350 10.38 -5.18 -15.34
N ILE A 351 9.06 -5.31 -15.33
CA ILE A 351 8.29 -6.15 -16.24
C ILE A 351 7.47 -5.20 -17.12
N GLN A 352 7.88 -5.08 -18.38
CA GLN A 352 7.15 -4.35 -19.40
C GLN A 352 6.27 -5.33 -20.18
N SER A 353 4.98 -5.32 -19.86
CA SER A 353 3.96 -6.22 -20.40
C SER A 353 2.57 -5.68 -20.07
N GLU A 354 1.56 -6.01 -20.89
CA GLU A 354 0.16 -5.84 -20.48
C GLU A 354 -0.20 -6.77 -19.31
N TYR A 355 0.45 -7.94 -19.22
CA TYR A 355 0.24 -8.95 -18.20
C TYR A 355 1.55 -9.28 -17.47
N GLY A 356 1.63 -8.93 -16.19
CA GLY A 356 2.88 -9.06 -15.42
C GLY A 356 3.11 -10.47 -14.88
N VAL A 357 2.45 -10.80 -13.78
CA VAL A 357 2.65 -12.06 -13.05
C VAL A 357 1.32 -12.77 -12.82
N LYS A 358 1.30 -14.10 -13.08
CA LYS A 358 0.17 -14.97 -12.78
C LYS A 358 0.53 -16.00 -11.71
N ILE A 359 -0.31 -16.09 -10.68
CA ILE A 359 -0.24 -17.08 -9.59
C ILE A 359 -1.58 -17.80 -9.48
N GLY A 360 -1.57 -19.10 -9.78
CA GLY A 360 -2.78 -19.92 -9.73
C GLY A 360 -3.76 -19.64 -10.87
N ASP A 361 -4.91 -20.30 -10.82
CA ASP A 361 -5.97 -20.14 -11.81
C ASP A 361 -7.25 -19.64 -11.14
N ARG A 362 -7.59 -18.38 -11.42
CA ARG A 362 -8.80 -17.72 -10.92
C ARG A 362 -10.10 -18.23 -11.55
N THR A 363 -10.04 -18.87 -12.72
CA THR A 363 -11.23 -19.35 -13.44
C THR A 363 -11.76 -20.67 -12.87
N ALA A 364 -10.89 -21.44 -12.21
CA ALA A 364 -11.22 -22.70 -11.55
C ALA A 364 -11.79 -22.54 -10.13
N LEU A 365 -12.07 -21.31 -9.67
CA LEU A 365 -12.47 -21.00 -8.28
C LEU A 365 -13.95 -21.29 -7.94
N THR A 366 -14.64 -22.17 -8.65
CA THR A 366 -16.11 -22.29 -8.60
C THR A 366 -16.67 -23.33 -7.61
N THR A 367 -15.84 -24.17 -6.98
CA THR A 367 -16.35 -25.33 -6.19
C THR A 367 -15.62 -25.67 -4.89
N ASP A 368 -14.64 -24.90 -4.42
CA ASP A 368 -13.90 -25.24 -3.19
C ASP A 368 -14.70 -24.91 -1.91
N ALA A 369 -15.72 -25.73 -1.65
CA ALA A 369 -16.45 -25.79 -0.40
C ALA A 369 -15.55 -26.33 0.71
N GLY A 370 -15.08 -25.45 1.61
CA GLY A 370 -14.63 -25.76 2.96
C GLY A 370 -13.86 -27.07 3.16
N GLY A 371 -12.55 -27.05 2.90
CA GLY A 371 -11.63 -28.11 3.33
C GLY A 371 -10.63 -28.54 2.25
N GLY A 372 -9.34 -28.29 2.48
CA GLY A 372 -8.25 -29.03 1.84
C GLY A 372 -7.85 -28.68 0.39
N GLY A 373 -8.49 -27.72 -0.27
CA GLY A 373 -8.09 -27.31 -1.63
C GLY A 373 -6.69 -26.66 -1.68
N ALA A 374 -5.91 -26.96 -2.73
CA ALA A 374 -4.57 -26.42 -2.93
C ALA A 374 -4.52 -24.89 -2.80
N TYR A 375 -3.58 -24.34 -2.02
CA TYR A 375 -3.28 -22.91 -1.96
C TYR A 375 -1.78 -22.65 -2.07
N LYS A 376 -1.41 -21.43 -2.45
CA LYS A 376 -0.01 -20.97 -2.51
C LYS A 376 0.25 -20.02 -1.36
N GLN A 377 1.47 -19.94 -0.85
CA GLN A 377 1.76 -19.04 0.27
C GLN A 377 3.16 -18.44 0.25
N ARG A 378 3.45 -17.48 1.14
CA ARG A 378 4.79 -16.92 1.37
C ARG A 378 5.44 -16.43 0.08
N TRP A 379 4.77 -15.45 -0.52
CA TRP A 379 5.25 -14.76 -1.72
C TRP A 379 5.52 -13.30 -1.39
N TRP A 380 6.70 -12.83 -1.73
CA TRP A 380 7.11 -11.44 -1.56
C TRP A 380 7.43 -10.84 -2.92
N CYS A 381 6.68 -9.82 -3.31
CA CYS A 381 6.97 -9.01 -4.49
C CYS A 381 7.36 -7.62 -4.02
N HIS A 382 8.59 -7.18 -4.29
CA HIS A 382 9.00 -5.84 -3.88
C HIS A 382 10.05 -5.19 -4.76
N HIS A 383 9.96 -3.87 -4.89
CA HIS A 383 10.84 -3.11 -5.80
C HIS A 383 10.75 -3.69 -7.22
N VAL A 384 9.53 -3.81 -7.74
CA VAL A 384 9.25 -4.26 -9.12
C VAL A 384 8.43 -3.21 -9.84
N GLU A 385 8.81 -2.85 -11.06
CA GLU A 385 8.03 -1.95 -11.92
C GLU A 385 7.22 -2.77 -12.93
N PHE A 386 5.90 -2.74 -12.84
CA PHE A 386 4.97 -3.28 -13.83
C PHE A 386 4.53 -2.17 -14.77
N ARG A 387 4.98 -2.22 -16.02
CA ARG A 387 4.73 -1.17 -17.01
C ARG A 387 4.00 -1.74 -18.22
N SER A 388 2.87 -1.12 -18.57
CA SER A 388 2.12 -1.44 -19.79
C SER A 388 2.88 -1.03 -21.06
N HIS A 389 2.63 -1.71 -22.18
CA HIS A 389 3.11 -1.27 -23.49
C HIS A 389 2.20 -0.20 -24.10
N GLY A 390 0.90 -0.20 -23.78
CA GLY A 390 -0.03 0.71 -24.45
C GLY A 390 -1.33 0.94 -23.70
N ALA A 391 -2.45 0.65 -24.37
CA ALA A 391 -3.80 0.98 -23.93
C ALA A 391 -4.20 0.37 -22.57
N GLY A 392 -3.34 -0.42 -21.91
CA GLY A 392 -3.46 -0.73 -20.49
C GLY A 392 -4.71 -1.49 -20.16
N SER A 393 -4.97 -2.59 -20.86
CA SER A 393 -6.15 -3.43 -20.64
C SER A 393 -5.85 -4.67 -19.78
N GLY A 394 -4.57 -5.01 -19.61
CA GLY A 394 -4.14 -6.20 -18.89
C GLY A 394 -4.04 -6.05 -17.37
N ILE A 395 -3.27 -6.95 -16.74
CA ILE A 395 -3.22 -7.14 -15.28
C ILE A 395 -1.77 -7.26 -14.80
N GLY A 396 -1.37 -6.41 -13.84
CA GLY A 396 0.00 -6.37 -13.33
C GLY A 396 0.30 -7.62 -12.50
N ILE A 397 -0.46 -7.84 -11.44
CA ILE A 397 -0.41 -9.06 -10.63
C ILE A 397 -1.79 -9.71 -10.63
N ASP A 398 -1.87 -10.97 -11.04
CA ASP A 398 -3.08 -11.80 -11.00
C ASP A 398 -2.84 -13.01 -10.11
N ALA A 399 -3.40 -13.00 -8.90
CA ALA A 399 -3.22 -14.06 -7.92
C ALA A 399 -4.55 -14.69 -7.52
N ALA A 400 -4.58 -16.02 -7.48
CA ALA A 400 -5.70 -16.83 -7.01
C ALA A 400 -5.25 -17.73 -5.85
N LYS A 401 -5.99 -17.72 -4.74
CA LYS A 401 -5.71 -18.52 -3.52
C LYS A 401 -4.25 -18.42 -3.04
N LEU A 402 -3.75 -17.19 -2.97
CA LEU A 402 -2.42 -16.86 -2.44
C LEU A 402 -2.54 -16.36 -1.00
N PHE A 403 -1.87 -17.02 -0.06
CA PHE A 403 -1.95 -16.74 1.37
C PHE A 403 -0.62 -16.23 1.92
N LYS A 404 -0.61 -15.41 2.99
CA LYS A 404 0.66 -14.95 3.61
C LYS A 404 1.62 -14.34 2.59
N PHE A 405 1.19 -13.29 1.91
CA PHE A 405 1.97 -12.63 0.86
C PHE A 405 2.20 -11.17 1.18
N ALA A 406 3.20 -10.56 0.55
CA ALA A 406 3.41 -9.12 0.59
C ALA A 406 3.73 -8.59 -0.82
N ILE A 407 3.07 -7.51 -1.20
CA ILE A 407 3.35 -6.73 -2.41
C ILE A 407 3.73 -5.33 -1.93
N THR A 408 5.02 -5.00 -1.97
CA THR A 408 5.52 -3.78 -1.32
C THR A 408 6.49 -2.98 -2.18
N ASN A 409 6.45 -1.66 -2.13
CA ASN A 409 7.41 -0.80 -2.86
C ASN A 409 7.46 -1.08 -4.37
N CYS A 410 6.35 -1.55 -4.97
CA CYS A 410 6.25 -1.76 -6.42
C CYS A 410 5.64 -0.54 -7.12
N HIS A 411 5.93 -0.39 -8.41
CA HIS A 411 5.36 0.65 -9.26
C HIS A 411 4.53 0.02 -10.37
N PHE A 412 3.31 0.48 -10.59
CA PHE A 412 2.42 0.04 -11.65
C PHE A 412 2.08 1.24 -12.52
N SER A 413 2.39 1.19 -13.81
CA SER A 413 2.21 2.32 -14.72
C SER A 413 1.44 1.92 -15.98
N GLY A 414 0.26 2.52 -16.15
CA GLY A 414 -0.57 2.39 -17.35
C GLY A 414 -1.22 1.02 -17.53
N ILE A 415 -1.25 0.18 -16.49
CA ILE A 415 -1.84 -1.17 -16.49
C ILE A 415 -3.34 -1.08 -16.17
N GLY A 416 -4.17 -1.90 -16.80
CA GLY A 416 -5.63 -1.85 -16.63
C GLY A 416 -6.09 -2.16 -15.22
N THR A 417 -5.67 -3.31 -14.71
CA THR A 417 -5.79 -3.69 -13.30
C THR A 417 -4.42 -3.84 -12.68
N GLY A 418 -4.04 -2.96 -11.73
CA GLY A 418 -2.72 -3.03 -11.10
C GLY A 418 -2.52 -4.36 -10.37
N ILE A 419 -3.33 -4.60 -9.34
CA ILE A 419 -3.30 -5.81 -8.53
C ILE A 419 -4.68 -6.45 -8.51
N LEU A 420 -4.77 -7.73 -8.84
CA LEU A 420 -5.97 -8.54 -8.72
C LEU A 420 -5.74 -9.76 -7.84
N LEU A 421 -6.52 -9.86 -6.76
CA LEU A 421 -6.45 -10.95 -5.80
C LEU A 421 -7.79 -11.67 -5.72
N SER A 422 -7.80 -12.97 -5.99
CA SER A 422 -9.00 -13.81 -5.97
C SER A 422 -8.92 -14.91 -4.91
N GLY A 423 -9.70 -14.75 -3.84
CA GLY A 423 -9.70 -15.68 -2.71
C GLY A 423 -8.35 -15.74 -1.99
N CYS A 424 -7.63 -14.62 -1.90
CA CYS A 424 -6.32 -14.53 -1.25
C CYS A 424 -6.49 -14.14 0.23
N ASP A 425 -5.63 -14.65 1.12
CA ASP A 425 -5.79 -14.50 2.57
C ASP A 425 -4.51 -14.00 3.26
N ASN A 426 -4.65 -13.21 4.32
CA ASN A 426 -3.55 -12.81 5.21
C ASN A 426 -2.39 -12.14 4.44
N GLY A 427 -2.74 -11.15 3.61
CA GLY A 427 -1.81 -10.46 2.72
C GLY A 427 -1.52 -9.02 3.11
N LEU A 428 -0.40 -8.49 2.62
CA LEU A 428 -0.01 -7.09 2.77
C LEU A 428 0.21 -6.45 1.39
N ILE A 429 -0.41 -5.30 1.13
CA ILE A 429 -0.17 -4.45 -0.03
C ILE A 429 0.26 -3.09 0.49
N GLU A 430 1.56 -2.79 0.47
CA GLU A 430 2.14 -1.64 1.17
C GLU A 430 3.05 -0.77 0.32
N ASN A 431 2.94 0.56 0.42
CA ASN A 431 3.89 1.51 -0.19
C ASN A 431 4.08 1.31 -1.70
N ASN A 432 3.07 0.85 -2.42
CA ASN A 432 3.12 0.75 -3.88
C ASN A 432 2.65 2.05 -4.52
N SER A 433 3.18 2.38 -5.69
CA SER A 433 2.68 3.47 -6.54
C SER A 433 1.94 2.88 -7.73
N ILE A 434 0.66 3.21 -7.91
CA ILE A 434 -0.21 2.68 -8.96
C ILE A 434 -0.77 3.86 -9.75
N ARG A 435 -0.39 3.99 -11.02
CA ARG A 435 -0.66 5.16 -11.84
C ARG A 435 -1.30 4.77 -13.17
N GLY A 436 -2.33 5.52 -13.59
CA GLY A 436 -2.90 5.35 -14.93
C GLY A 436 -3.76 4.09 -15.10
N SER A 437 -4.33 3.54 -14.02
CA SER A 437 -5.20 2.36 -14.16
C SER A 437 -6.48 2.68 -14.89
N ARG A 438 -6.92 1.77 -15.76
CA ARG A 438 -8.14 1.95 -16.59
C ARG A 438 -9.35 1.20 -16.07
N ARG A 439 -9.16 0.34 -15.06
CA ARG A 439 -10.27 -0.42 -14.48
C ARG A 439 -10.18 -0.48 -12.96
N TYR A 440 -9.10 -1.03 -12.42
CA TYR A 440 -8.90 -1.11 -10.98
C TYR A 440 -7.44 -0.80 -10.62
N GLY A 441 -7.20 0.06 -9.64
CA GLY A 441 -5.86 0.14 -9.05
C GLY A 441 -5.54 -1.17 -8.32
N ILE A 442 -6.35 -1.48 -7.31
CA ILE A 442 -6.34 -2.73 -6.57
C ILE A 442 -7.75 -3.31 -6.61
N TYR A 443 -7.87 -4.57 -7.03
CA TYR A 443 -9.09 -5.34 -6.91
C TYR A 443 -8.84 -6.59 -6.07
N GLU A 444 -9.38 -6.58 -4.86
CA GLU A 444 -9.27 -7.69 -3.92
C GLU A 444 -10.65 -8.33 -3.75
N ARG A 445 -10.77 -9.65 -3.87
CA ARG A 445 -12.09 -10.29 -3.89
C ARG A 445 -12.14 -11.67 -3.27
N SER A 446 -13.31 -12.02 -2.76
CA SER A 446 -13.58 -13.35 -2.24
C SER A 446 -13.70 -14.40 -3.36
N ALA A 447 -13.45 -15.65 -2.98
CA ALA A 447 -13.83 -16.84 -3.72
C ALA A 447 -14.46 -17.83 -2.73
N GLY A 448 -15.79 -17.80 -2.62
CA GLY A 448 -16.55 -18.54 -1.61
C GLY A 448 -16.12 -18.18 -0.17
N ASN A 449 -15.49 -19.14 0.52
CA ASN A 449 -15.00 -19.01 1.91
C ASN A 449 -13.52 -18.62 2.01
N PHE A 450 -12.91 -18.16 0.92
CA PHE A 450 -11.55 -17.64 0.85
C PHE A 450 -11.58 -16.17 0.42
N GLY A 451 -10.59 -15.38 0.82
CA GLY A 451 -10.61 -13.91 0.67
C GLY A 451 -10.81 -13.26 2.03
N SER A 452 -9.74 -13.04 2.78
CA SER A 452 -9.80 -12.42 4.09
C SER A 452 -8.48 -11.91 4.66
N GLN A 453 -8.56 -10.91 5.56
CA GLN A 453 -7.41 -10.42 6.34
C GLN A 453 -6.28 -9.82 5.47
N THR A 454 -6.63 -9.26 4.32
CA THR A 454 -5.70 -8.47 3.50
C THR A 454 -5.63 -7.05 4.03
N ILE A 455 -4.41 -6.53 4.22
CA ILE A 455 -4.14 -5.14 4.61
C ILE A 455 -3.61 -4.41 3.37
N ILE A 456 -4.25 -3.31 3.01
CA ILE A 456 -3.90 -2.41 1.90
C ILE A 456 -3.54 -1.08 2.53
N MET A 457 -2.25 -0.74 2.61
CA MET A 457 -1.83 0.45 3.34
C MET A 457 -0.69 1.27 2.74
N GLY A 458 -0.68 2.58 2.96
CA GLY A 458 0.43 3.44 2.52
C GLY A 458 0.62 3.51 1.00
N ASN A 459 -0.32 3.01 0.18
CA ASN A 459 -0.17 3.00 -1.27
C ASN A 459 -0.52 4.37 -1.85
N GLU A 460 0.16 4.75 -2.92
CA GLU A 460 -0.10 5.92 -3.74
C GLU A 460 -0.84 5.45 -5.00
N ILE A 461 -2.12 5.81 -5.17
CA ILE A 461 -2.92 5.44 -6.35
C ILE A 461 -3.38 6.73 -7.01
N LEU A 462 -2.98 6.96 -8.27
CA LEU A 462 -3.08 8.26 -8.94
C LEU A 462 -3.55 8.14 -10.38
N GLY A 463 -4.28 9.17 -10.84
CA GLY A 463 -4.39 9.49 -12.26
C GLY A 463 -4.92 8.34 -13.11
N ASN A 464 -5.94 7.64 -12.62
CA ASN A 464 -6.60 6.59 -13.38
C ASN A 464 -7.02 7.09 -14.77
N ALA A 465 -6.70 6.33 -15.81
CA ALA A 465 -6.81 6.77 -17.19
C ALA A 465 -8.23 6.62 -17.79
N ASP A 466 -9.16 5.99 -17.06
CA ASP A 466 -10.57 5.85 -17.46
C ASP A 466 -11.52 6.43 -16.38
N PRO A 467 -12.56 7.21 -16.75
CA PRO A 467 -13.50 7.78 -15.79
C PRO A 467 -14.30 6.77 -14.96
N SER A 468 -14.44 5.54 -15.45
CA SER A 468 -15.12 4.43 -14.76
C SER A 468 -14.20 3.60 -13.87
N ALA A 469 -12.89 3.86 -13.88
CA ALA A 469 -11.93 3.11 -13.09
C ALA A 469 -12.09 3.35 -11.58
N ILE A 470 -11.90 2.31 -10.78
CA ILE A 470 -11.98 2.32 -9.32
C ILE A 470 -10.57 2.19 -8.73
N TYR A 471 -10.25 2.94 -7.67
CA TYR A 471 -8.89 2.93 -7.11
C TYR A 471 -8.68 1.68 -6.29
N ILE A 472 -9.59 1.41 -5.35
CA ILE A 472 -9.58 0.19 -4.55
C ILE A 472 -10.98 -0.42 -4.59
N LYS A 473 -11.08 -1.63 -5.13
CA LYS A 473 -12.29 -2.45 -5.06
C LYS A 473 -12.04 -3.62 -4.13
N SER A 474 -12.91 -3.81 -3.15
CA SER A 474 -12.93 -5.02 -2.34
C SER A 474 -14.33 -5.58 -2.13
N ASN A 475 -14.46 -6.91 -2.21
CA ASN A 475 -15.63 -7.61 -1.67
C ASN A 475 -15.22 -8.79 -0.78
N SER A 476 -14.05 -8.69 -0.16
CA SER A 476 -13.55 -9.70 0.76
C SER A 476 -13.79 -9.37 2.22
N ARG A 477 -13.44 -10.34 3.06
CA ARG A 477 -13.78 -10.38 4.47
C ARG A 477 -12.61 -9.82 5.29
N HIS A 478 -12.84 -9.11 6.39
CA HIS A 478 -11.74 -8.68 7.28
C HIS A 478 -10.65 -7.86 6.58
N VAL A 479 -11.00 -7.14 5.52
CA VAL A 479 -10.06 -6.31 4.76
C VAL A 479 -9.82 -5.01 5.52
N SER A 480 -8.57 -4.55 5.51
CA SER A 480 -8.17 -3.26 6.08
C SER A 480 -7.55 -2.38 4.98
N ILE A 481 -8.06 -1.17 4.79
CA ILE A 481 -7.60 -0.18 3.81
C ILE A 481 -7.16 1.06 4.59
N ILE A 482 -5.85 1.25 4.77
CA ILE A 482 -5.31 2.16 5.78
C ILE A 482 -4.29 3.15 5.20
N ASP A 483 -4.44 4.45 5.44
CA ASP A 483 -3.40 5.47 5.13
C ASP A 483 -2.89 5.45 3.67
N ASN A 484 -3.77 5.13 2.71
CA ASN A 484 -3.45 5.22 1.28
C ASN A 484 -3.65 6.65 0.77
N TYR A 485 -2.83 7.11 -0.16
CA TYR A 485 -3.01 8.38 -0.88
C TYR A 485 -3.69 8.12 -2.23
N LEU A 486 -4.88 8.67 -2.43
CA LEU A 486 -5.75 8.46 -3.58
C LEU A 486 -6.04 9.82 -4.24
N GLU A 487 -5.43 10.11 -5.39
CA GLU A 487 -5.62 11.39 -6.10
C GLU A 487 -6.54 11.21 -7.30
N CYS A 488 -7.76 11.73 -7.18
CA CYS A 488 -8.86 11.49 -8.11
C CYS A 488 -8.95 12.60 -9.17
N ASP A 489 -8.51 12.32 -10.40
CA ASP A 489 -8.58 13.30 -11.50
C ASP A 489 -9.95 13.35 -12.19
N PHE A 490 -10.63 12.23 -12.44
CA PHE A 490 -11.95 12.14 -13.10
C PHE A 490 -12.66 10.81 -12.78
N HIS A 491 -13.50 10.66 -11.75
CA HIS A 491 -13.96 9.29 -11.37
C HIS A 491 -15.40 9.14 -10.86
N ALA A 492 -15.96 7.95 -11.08
CA ALA A 492 -17.23 7.52 -10.49
C ALA A 492 -17.09 7.04 -9.02
N VAL A 493 -16.12 6.18 -8.67
CA VAL A 493 -15.93 5.66 -7.29
C VAL A 493 -14.46 5.45 -6.94
N THR A 494 -14.02 5.96 -5.78
CA THR A 494 -12.63 5.81 -5.30
C THR A 494 -12.43 4.48 -4.56
N ILE A 495 -13.19 4.23 -3.50
CA ILE A 495 -13.19 2.95 -2.76
C ILE A 495 -14.56 2.27 -2.90
N ASP A 496 -14.60 1.10 -3.53
CA ASP A 496 -15.81 0.30 -3.74
C ASP A 496 -15.77 -1.00 -2.93
N LEU A 497 -16.66 -1.09 -1.93
CA LEU A 497 -16.86 -2.22 -1.04
C LEU A 497 -18.09 -3.07 -1.40
N THR A 498 -18.51 -3.06 -2.67
CA THR A 498 -19.69 -3.78 -3.17
C THR A 498 -19.36 -4.90 -4.13
N ASP A 499 -20.36 -5.73 -4.40
CA ASP A 499 -20.31 -6.79 -5.40
C ASP A 499 -20.68 -6.32 -6.82
N ILE A 500 -20.99 -5.04 -7.00
CA ILE A 500 -21.40 -4.45 -8.29
C ILE A 500 -20.18 -4.23 -9.16
N ASP A 501 -20.36 -4.24 -10.48
CA ASP A 501 -19.28 -4.09 -11.46
C ASP A 501 -18.18 -5.15 -11.31
N ALA A 502 -18.41 -6.20 -10.52
CA ALA A 502 -17.59 -7.39 -10.51
C ALA A 502 -17.72 -8.08 -11.89
N PRO A 503 -16.61 -8.47 -12.55
CA PRO A 503 -16.69 -9.02 -13.89
C PRO A 503 -17.55 -10.29 -13.96
N ALA A 504 -18.46 -10.38 -14.95
CA ALA A 504 -19.49 -11.42 -15.06
C ALA A 504 -18.98 -12.87 -15.21
N TRP A 505 -17.73 -13.06 -15.64
CA TRP A 505 -17.10 -14.35 -15.95
C TRP A 505 -16.65 -15.16 -14.71
N PHE A 506 -17.09 -14.79 -13.50
CA PHE A 506 -16.60 -15.37 -12.25
C PHE A 506 -17.65 -16.06 -11.36
N GLY A 507 -18.91 -16.14 -11.79
CA GLY A 507 -19.99 -16.79 -11.02
C GLY A 507 -20.30 -16.11 -9.67
N ALA A 508 -21.15 -16.73 -8.85
CA ALA A 508 -21.55 -16.24 -7.52
C ALA A 508 -20.46 -16.43 -6.45
N ASN A 509 -19.24 -15.98 -6.74
CA ASN A 509 -18.08 -16.02 -5.84
C ASN A 509 -18.10 -14.80 -4.90
N ILE A 510 -19.10 -14.78 -4.04
CA ILE A 510 -19.32 -13.73 -3.05
C ILE A 510 -19.05 -14.32 -1.66
N ALA A 511 -18.51 -13.52 -0.74
CA ALA A 511 -18.30 -13.91 0.64
C ALA A 511 -19.58 -14.51 1.26
N GLN A 512 -19.49 -15.69 1.90
CA GLN A 512 -20.63 -16.33 2.56
C GLN A 512 -20.97 -15.66 3.91
N GLY A 513 -21.45 -14.42 3.89
CA GLY A 513 -21.95 -13.72 5.08
C GLY A 513 -21.46 -12.27 5.22
N PRO A 514 -21.89 -11.56 6.27
CA PRO A 514 -21.36 -10.26 6.63
C PRO A 514 -20.01 -10.38 7.36
N TYR A 515 -19.11 -9.39 7.21
CA TYR A 515 -17.76 -9.40 7.82
C TYR A 515 -17.28 -8.01 8.29
N THR A 516 -16.24 -7.95 9.12
CA THR A 516 -15.59 -6.68 9.49
C THR A 516 -14.78 -6.14 8.31
N ILE A 517 -14.86 -4.84 8.05
CA ILE A 517 -14.04 -4.11 7.08
C ILE A 517 -13.53 -2.85 7.77
N VAL A 518 -12.27 -2.52 7.59
CA VAL A 518 -11.66 -1.30 8.14
C VAL A 518 -11.16 -0.45 6.99
N VAL A 519 -11.59 0.80 6.94
CA VAL A 519 -11.07 1.84 6.06
C VAL A 519 -10.70 3.01 6.97
N ARG A 520 -9.45 3.45 7.00
CA ARG A 520 -9.05 4.54 7.91
C ARG A 520 -7.81 5.26 7.43
N ASP A 521 -7.66 6.50 7.85
CA ASP A 521 -6.51 7.37 7.64
C ASP A 521 -6.14 7.63 6.16
N ASN A 522 -6.90 7.10 5.19
CA ASN A 522 -6.63 7.31 3.76
C ASN A 522 -6.82 8.79 3.43
N ARG A 523 -6.02 9.28 2.49
CA ARG A 523 -6.07 10.66 2.01
C ARG A 523 -6.59 10.66 0.58
N ILE A 524 -7.75 11.26 0.37
CA ILE A 524 -8.39 11.38 -0.93
C ILE A 524 -8.31 12.84 -1.41
N GLU A 525 -7.78 13.07 -2.61
CA GLU A 525 -7.59 14.40 -3.22
C GLU A 525 -8.29 14.48 -4.59
N GLY A 526 -8.48 15.68 -5.13
CA GLY A 526 -9.01 15.87 -6.50
C GLY A 526 -10.53 15.71 -6.67
N GLY A 527 -11.26 15.46 -5.58
CA GLY A 527 -12.69 15.10 -5.62
C GLY A 527 -13.69 16.10 -6.24
N ASN A 528 -13.26 17.31 -6.63
CA ASN A 528 -14.11 18.24 -7.41
C ASN A 528 -14.51 17.69 -8.79
N ASN A 529 -13.73 16.74 -9.31
CA ASN A 529 -13.97 16.09 -10.59
C ASN A 529 -14.63 14.70 -10.44
N ALA A 530 -14.98 14.28 -9.22
CA ALA A 530 -15.71 13.03 -9.01
C ALA A 530 -17.17 13.20 -9.45
N SER A 531 -17.66 12.30 -10.31
CA SER A 531 -18.99 12.39 -10.93
C SER A 531 -20.08 11.65 -10.16
N VAL A 532 -19.73 10.77 -9.21
CA VAL A 532 -20.72 9.95 -8.47
C VAL A 532 -20.46 9.88 -6.95
N ALA A 533 -19.41 9.19 -6.49
CA ALA A 533 -19.16 8.99 -5.05
C ALA A 533 -17.68 8.74 -4.70
N GLN A 534 -17.28 8.97 -3.44
CA GLN A 534 -15.96 8.54 -2.96
C GLN A 534 -15.98 7.10 -2.46
N TYR A 535 -17.08 6.72 -1.79
CA TYR A 535 -17.27 5.38 -1.26
C TYR A 535 -18.55 4.76 -1.83
N ARG A 536 -18.46 3.50 -2.24
CA ARG A 536 -19.64 2.67 -2.50
C ARG A 536 -19.60 1.49 -1.53
N VAL A 537 -20.66 1.26 -0.76
CA VAL A 537 -20.62 0.28 0.35
C VAL A 537 -21.86 -0.60 0.37
N ASN A 538 -21.63 -1.91 0.48
CA ASN A 538 -22.70 -2.90 0.61
C ASN A 538 -23.07 -3.10 2.08
N ARG A 539 -24.09 -2.36 2.55
CA ARG A 539 -24.50 -2.33 3.97
C ARG A 539 -25.02 -3.66 4.50
N ASP A 540 -25.55 -4.52 3.63
CA ASP A 540 -26.18 -5.78 4.02
C ASP A 540 -25.16 -6.94 4.14
N ARG A 541 -23.88 -6.69 3.82
CA ARG A 541 -22.82 -7.69 3.75
C ARG A 541 -21.60 -7.39 4.62
N ALA A 542 -21.74 -6.54 5.63
CA ALA A 542 -20.70 -6.27 6.61
C ALA A 542 -21.23 -6.31 8.04
N PHE A 543 -20.51 -6.98 8.96
CA PHE A 543 -20.77 -6.92 10.39
C PHE A 543 -20.37 -5.57 10.96
N SER A 544 -19.26 -5.01 10.48
CA SER A 544 -18.79 -3.67 10.81
C SER A 544 -18.00 -3.08 9.62
N VAL A 545 -18.17 -1.79 9.34
CA VAL A 545 -17.32 -1.03 8.41
C VAL A 545 -16.90 0.25 9.13
N VAL A 546 -15.62 0.39 9.43
CA VAL A 546 -15.03 1.63 9.95
C VAL A 546 -14.53 2.44 8.75
N ILE A 547 -14.86 3.72 8.66
CA ILE A 547 -14.38 4.63 7.61
C ILE A 547 -13.95 5.94 8.28
N ASP A 548 -12.66 6.22 8.32
CA ASP A 548 -12.08 7.39 9.00
C ASP A 548 -10.98 8.06 8.15
N ASP A 549 -11.37 8.64 7.02
CA ASP A 549 -10.44 9.10 5.98
C ASP A 549 -10.46 10.63 5.82
N ARG A 550 -9.34 11.18 5.33
CA ARG A 550 -9.09 12.59 5.06
C ARG A 550 -9.46 12.93 3.61
N TRP A 551 -10.08 14.09 3.38
CA TRP A 551 -10.41 14.58 2.03
C TRP A 551 -10.21 16.09 1.92
N GLN A 552 -9.48 16.60 0.90
CA GLN A 552 -9.58 17.99 0.47
C GLN A 552 -10.32 18.12 -0.88
N GLY A 553 -11.39 18.93 -0.90
CA GLY A 553 -12.21 19.26 -2.06
C GLY A 553 -12.77 20.69 -1.95
N GLY A 554 -13.26 21.27 -3.04
CA GLY A 554 -13.77 22.65 -3.14
C GLY A 554 -15.29 22.78 -2.89
N ALA A 555 -15.81 24.01 -2.99
CA ALA A 555 -17.06 24.56 -2.41
C ALA A 555 -18.44 23.90 -2.72
N ASN A 556 -18.55 22.80 -3.47
CA ASN A 556 -19.83 22.12 -3.77
C ASN A 556 -20.01 20.86 -2.91
N TRP A 557 -20.47 21.04 -1.67
CA TRP A 557 -20.50 19.99 -0.65
C TRP A 557 -21.92 19.49 -0.40
N GLY A 558 -22.19 18.20 -0.64
CA GLY A 558 -23.33 17.54 0.00
C GLY A 558 -24.06 16.42 -0.76
N ALA A 559 -23.80 16.19 -2.05
CA ALA A 559 -24.46 15.10 -2.77
C ALA A 559 -23.43 14.01 -3.11
N GLY A 560 -23.55 12.82 -2.52
CA GLY A 560 -22.93 11.63 -3.10
C GLY A 560 -21.71 11.03 -2.41
N LEU A 561 -21.33 11.44 -1.20
CA LEU A 561 -20.18 10.81 -0.49
C LEU A 561 -20.28 9.28 -0.46
N TRP A 562 -21.51 8.78 -0.30
CA TRP A 562 -21.85 7.35 -0.26
C TRP A 562 -22.83 7.02 -1.37
N THR A 563 -22.59 5.92 -2.06
CA THR A 563 -23.61 5.23 -2.84
C THR A 563 -23.87 3.84 -2.30
N ASP A 564 -25.13 3.42 -2.30
CA ASP A 564 -25.50 2.03 -2.00
C ASP A 564 -25.33 1.14 -3.23
N ASN A 565 -25.79 -0.11 -3.10
CA ASN A 565 -25.71 -1.10 -4.17
C ASN A 565 -26.57 -0.78 -5.41
N SER A 566 -27.48 0.20 -5.33
CA SER A 566 -28.27 0.65 -6.47
C SER A 566 -27.63 1.85 -7.18
N GLY A 567 -26.51 2.37 -6.66
CA GLY A 567 -25.92 3.63 -7.11
C GLY A 567 -26.65 4.85 -6.55
N ALA A 568 -27.63 4.67 -5.66
CA ALA A 568 -28.35 5.78 -5.05
C ALA A 568 -27.45 6.48 -4.02
N VAL A 569 -27.44 7.82 -4.07
CA VAL A 569 -26.74 8.66 -3.09
C VAL A 569 -27.39 8.46 -1.71
N VAL A 570 -26.58 8.17 -0.70
CA VAL A 570 -27.05 7.99 0.68
C VAL A 570 -26.45 9.06 1.60
N ASP A 571 -27.16 10.17 1.75
CA ASP A 571 -26.76 11.31 2.60
C ASP A 571 -27.00 11.07 4.11
N SER A 572 -27.06 9.82 4.55
CA SER A 572 -27.21 9.48 5.97
C SER A 572 -26.41 8.23 6.38
N ILE A 573 -25.69 8.36 7.49
CA ILE A 573 -24.80 7.35 8.05
C ILE A 573 -25.45 6.74 9.30
N ARG A 574 -25.35 5.42 9.51
CA ARG A 574 -25.77 4.73 10.75
C ARG A 574 -24.64 4.81 11.80
N PRO A 575 -24.78 5.48 12.96
CA PRO A 575 -23.87 5.31 14.09
C PRO A 575 -24.18 3.97 14.76
N ALA A 576 -23.17 3.22 15.18
CA ALA A 576 -23.40 2.03 16.00
C ALA A 576 -22.29 1.82 17.03
N ILE A 577 -22.69 1.51 18.27
CA ILE A 577 -21.84 0.88 19.30
C ILE A 577 -22.67 -0.13 20.11
N ASN A 578 -22.15 -1.36 20.17
CA ASN A 578 -22.36 -2.54 21.05
C ASN A 578 -23.77 -2.88 21.55
N GLY A 579 -24.28 -4.08 21.23
CA GLY A 579 -23.75 -5.26 21.94
C GLY A 579 -23.80 -6.65 21.28
N VAL A 580 -24.19 -6.84 20.01
CA VAL A 580 -24.01 -8.16 19.33
C VAL A 580 -23.79 -8.09 17.81
N SER A 581 -24.07 -6.97 17.13
CA SER A 581 -23.86 -6.81 15.68
C SER A 581 -24.00 -5.33 15.29
N SER A 582 -23.03 -4.73 14.59
CA SER A 582 -23.04 -3.28 14.36
C SER A 582 -22.00 -2.75 13.35
N LEU A 583 -22.47 -2.13 12.26
CA LEU A 583 -21.75 -1.17 11.40
C LEU A 583 -21.17 -0.04 12.25
N THR A 584 -19.93 -0.18 12.71
CA THR A 584 -19.27 0.79 13.60
C THR A 584 -18.53 1.83 12.75
N LEU A 585 -19.18 2.96 12.41
CA LEU A 585 -18.43 4.13 11.94
C LEU A 585 -17.83 4.86 13.15
N VAL A 586 -16.58 4.54 13.48
CA VAL A 586 -15.78 5.35 14.42
C VAL A 586 -15.10 6.45 13.63
N LEU A 587 -15.54 7.70 13.81
CA LEU A 587 -14.72 8.87 13.49
C LEU A 587 -13.87 9.12 14.74
N GLY A 588 -12.63 8.67 14.77
CA GLY A 588 -11.85 8.59 16.01
C GLY A 588 -10.36 8.75 15.80
N GLU A 589 -9.82 9.83 16.35
CA GLU A 589 -8.39 10.17 16.36
C GLU A 589 -7.50 8.97 16.74
N SER A 590 -6.67 8.54 15.79
CA SER A 590 -5.39 7.92 16.10
C SER A 590 -4.34 8.16 14.99
N GLY A 591 -4.18 9.41 14.56
CA GLY A 591 -3.13 9.80 13.62
C GLY A 591 -2.94 11.31 13.60
N ARG A 592 -1.74 11.80 13.34
CA ARG A 592 -1.37 13.23 13.44
C ARG A 592 -2.22 14.08 12.47
N CYS A 593 -3.21 14.82 12.96
CA CYS A 593 -4.12 15.62 12.15
C CYS A 593 -3.75 17.11 12.14
N PHE A 594 -3.74 17.71 10.94
CA PHE A 594 -4.07 19.12 10.75
C PHE A 594 -5.59 19.24 10.63
N GLY A 595 -6.26 19.77 11.66
CA GLY A 595 -7.68 20.20 11.61
C GLY A 595 -8.68 19.35 12.41
N GLU A 596 -9.52 20.02 13.21
CA GLU A 596 -10.45 19.42 14.19
C GLU A 596 -11.87 19.12 13.64
N GLN A 597 -12.13 19.20 12.32
CA GLN A 597 -13.49 19.14 11.77
C GLN A 597 -13.60 18.38 10.44
N TRP A 598 -14.55 17.44 10.37
CA TRP A 598 -15.03 16.80 9.14
C TRP A 598 -16.44 17.28 8.84
N ALA A 599 -16.70 18.10 7.82
CA ALA A 599 -18.05 18.56 7.45
C ALA A 599 -18.93 19.05 8.65
N ASN A 600 -18.32 19.70 9.64
CA ASN A 600 -18.85 20.10 10.97
C ASN A 600 -18.93 19.03 12.08
N PHE A 601 -18.67 17.75 11.80
CA PHE A 601 -18.50 16.68 12.77
C PHE A 601 -17.13 16.73 13.43
N ARG A 602 -17.10 16.38 14.72
CA ARG A 602 -15.86 16.33 15.52
C ARG A 602 -15.81 15.00 16.26
N THR A 603 -14.63 14.43 16.36
CA THR A 603 -14.35 13.16 17.06
C THR A 603 -14.29 13.33 18.59
N THR A 604 -14.24 14.58 19.07
CA THR A 604 -14.26 14.98 20.48
C THR A 604 -15.68 15.26 20.97
N SER A 605 -16.06 14.69 22.12
CA SER A 605 -17.37 14.96 22.73
C SER A 605 -17.59 16.45 23.01
N ARG A 606 -18.71 16.99 22.53
CA ARG A 606 -19.13 18.38 22.76
C ARG A 606 -20.27 18.50 23.78
N GLN A 607 -20.61 17.40 24.45
CA GLN A 607 -21.44 17.46 25.65
C GLN A 607 -20.75 18.34 26.70
N GLN A 608 -21.13 19.62 26.71
CA GLN A 608 -20.61 20.61 27.63
C GLN A 608 -21.74 20.99 28.58
N VAL A 609 -21.46 20.85 29.87
CA VAL A 609 -22.29 21.46 30.90
C VAL A 609 -21.71 22.85 31.17
N THR A 610 -22.41 23.88 30.69
CA THR A 610 -22.05 25.28 30.94
C THR A 610 -23.23 25.94 31.64
N ASN A 611 -22.99 26.57 32.80
CA ASN A 611 -24.02 27.25 33.60
C ASN A 611 -25.26 26.40 33.92
N GLY A 612 -25.09 25.09 34.21
CA GLY A 612 -26.22 24.21 34.54
C GLY A 612 -27.11 23.85 33.34
N ARG A 613 -26.58 24.03 32.12
CA ARG A 613 -27.21 23.64 30.86
C ARG A 613 -26.32 22.66 30.13
N LEU A 614 -26.88 21.52 29.74
CA LEU A 614 -26.27 20.55 28.85
C LEU A 614 -26.80 20.73 27.43
N VAL A 615 -25.90 20.71 26.46
CA VAL A 615 -26.22 20.71 25.04
C VAL A 615 -25.70 19.43 24.41
N MET A 616 -26.55 18.74 23.66
CA MET A 616 -26.22 17.49 22.95
C MET A 616 -26.33 17.73 21.44
N PRO A 617 -25.28 18.22 20.77
CA PRO A 617 -25.31 18.43 19.33
C PRO A 617 -25.26 17.09 18.59
N ALA A 618 -25.94 16.98 17.45
CA ALA A 618 -25.89 15.79 16.60
C ALA A 618 -24.54 15.52 15.92
N THR A 619 -23.58 16.41 16.12
CA THR A 619 -22.18 16.23 15.69
C THR A 619 -21.37 15.35 16.65
N ASP A 620 -21.92 14.98 17.82
CA ASP A 620 -21.31 14.08 18.80
C ASP A 620 -21.78 12.63 18.60
N THR A 621 -21.02 11.86 17.83
CA THR A 621 -21.38 10.49 17.45
C THR A 621 -21.18 9.46 18.58
N ARG A 622 -20.51 9.82 19.68
CA ARG A 622 -20.32 8.95 20.85
C ARG A 622 -21.58 8.88 21.74
N ALA A 623 -22.52 9.80 21.57
CA ALA A 623 -23.71 9.89 22.41
C ALA A 623 -24.75 8.79 22.14
N ALA A 624 -24.82 8.21 20.94
CA ALA A 624 -25.88 7.26 20.60
C ALA A 624 -25.50 5.80 20.91
N ASN A 625 -26.27 5.14 21.79
CA ASN A 625 -26.22 3.70 21.97
C ASN A 625 -27.67 3.15 22.01
N THR A 626 -27.92 2.03 21.34
CA THR A 626 -29.15 1.21 21.33
C THR A 626 -30.39 1.78 20.62
N ALA A 627 -30.71 1.18 19.47
CA ALA A 627 -31.97 0.48 19.21
C ALA A 627 -31.59 -0.83 18.50
N VAL A 628 -32.20 -1.95 18.89
CA VAL A 628 -31.93 -3.32 18.38
C VAL A 628 -33.16 -3.84 17.66
N ASP A 629 -33.77 -3.01 16.79
CA ASP A 629 -34.66 -3.54 15.76
C ASP A 629 -33.80 -3.94 14.58
N ALA A 630 -33.92 -5.18 14.13
CA ALA A 630 -33.21 -5.71 12.97
C ALA A 630 -33.40 -4.87 11.69
N ASN A 631 -34.41 -3.98 11.65
CA ASN A 631 -34.80 -3.23 10.46
C ASN A 631 -34.45 -1.72 10.49
N PHE A 632 -34.22 -1.09 11.65
CA PHE A 632 -34.06 0.37 11.74
C PHE A 632 -32.96 0.81 12.73
N ALA A 633 -32.06 1.69 12.28
CA ALA A 633 -30.96 2.25 13.07
C ALA A 633 -30.92 3.77 12.94
N LEU A 634 -30.61 4.46 14.06
CA LEU A 634 -30.56 5.92 14.12
C LEU A 634 -29.54 6.37 13.08
N ARG A 635 -29.79 7.45 12.36
CA ARG A 635 -28.88 7.96 11.33
C ARG A 635 -28.45 9.38 11.64
N VAL A 636 -27.44 9.85 10.93
CA VAL A 636 -26.97 11.24 11.03
C VAL A 636 -26.88 11.84 9.63
N ARG A 637 -27.46 13.04 9.44
CA ARG A 637 -27.51 13.80 8.19
C ARG A 637 -27.06 15.23 8.45
N GLY A 638 -25.78 15.54 8.17
CA GLY A 638 -25.17 16.79 8.60
C GLY A 638 -25.29 16.95 10.13
N THR A 639 -25.64 18.13 10.62
CA THR A 639 -25.78 18.36 12.07
C THR A 639 -27.12 17.88 12.66
N ARG A 640 -27.65 16.73 12.19
CA ARG A 640 -28.99 16.25 12.58
C ARG A 640 -29.00 14.74 12.82
N TRP A 641 -29.62 14.31 13.91
CA TRP A 641 -30.04 12.93 14.10
C TRP A 641 -31.27 12.64 13.24
N VAL A 642 -31.37 11.45 12.69
CA VAL A 642 -32.46 11.04 11.80
C VAL A 642 -33.02 9.71 12.25
N LEU A 643 -34.30 9.67 12.59
CA LEU A 643 -35.06 8.43 12.74
C LEU A 643 -35.75 8.16 11.39
N PRO A 644 -35.36 7.10 10.66
CA PRO A 644 -35.98 6.72 9.39
C PRO A 644 -37.51 6.60 9.45
N ALA A 645 -38.15 6.84 8.32
CA ALA A 645 -39.55 6.45 8.12
C ALA A 645 -39.76 4.96 8.49
N GLY A 646 -40.86 4.66 9.19
CA GLY A 646 -41.19 3.34 9.72
C GLY A 646 -40.68 3.04 11.13
N TRP A 647 -39.92 3.95 11.75
CA TRP A 647 -39.46 3.79 13.14
C TRP A 647 -40.61 3.67 14.14
N SER A 648 -40.48 2.73 15.09
CA SER A 648 -41.43 2.49 16.18
C SER A 648 -40.91 2.96 17.55
N SER A 649 -41.81 3.49 18.38
CA SER A 649 -41.53 3.87 19.78
C SER A 649 -41.35 2.68 20.72
N SER A 650 -41.60 1.46 20.26
CA SER A 650 -41.33 0.22 21.03
C SER A 650 -39.84 -0.04 21.24
N ASP A 651 -38.98 0.49 20.38
CA ASP A 651 -37.53 0.42 20.51
C ASP A 651 -36.88 1.79 20.19
N PRO A 652 -36.92 2.74 21.14
CA PRO A 652 -36.40 4.08 20.91
C PRO A 652 -34.87 4.10 20.97
N ALA A 653 -34.27 4.96 20.16
CA ALA A 653 -32.85 5.27 20.21
C ALA A 653 -32.49 5.91 21.56
N ARG A 654 -31.36 5.51 22.17
CA ARG A 654 -30.90 6.06 23.45
C ARG A 654 -29.63 6.89 23.28
N LEU A 655 -29.67 8.15 23.70
CA LEU A 655 -28.55 9.10 23.63
C LEU A 655 -27.97 9.30 25.03
N TYR A 656 -26.92 8.57 25.37
CA TYR A 656 -26.27 8.61 26.68
C TYR A 656 -25.43 9.87 26.88
N TRP A 657 -25.35 10.31 28.13
CA TRP A 657 -24.39 11.34 28.51
C TRP A 657 -22.98 10.78 28.66
N GLN A 658 -22.02 11.46 28.04
CA GLN A 658 -20.61 11.08 28.03
C GLN A 658 -19.75 12.32 28.29
N GLY A 659 -18.94 12.29 29.35
CA GLY A 659 -17.96 13.34 29.69
C GLY A 659 -17.82 13.58 31.19
N THR A 660 -16.62 13.97 31.64
CA THR A 660 -16.32 14.29 33.05
C THR A 660 -17.15 15.49 33.53
N GLY A 661 -18.31 15.23 34.15
CA GLY A 661 -19.17 16.26 34.77
C GLY A 661 -20.61 16.33 34.26
N ALA A 662 -20.95 15.67 33.14
CA ALA A 662 -22.33 15.62 32.63
C ALA A 662 -23.29 14.91 33.60
N ASP A 663 -22.81 13.86 34.26
CA ASP A 663 -23.53 13.08 35.28
C ASP A 663 -23.90 13.91 36.52
N LYS A 664 -23.23 15.05 36.73
CA LYS A 664 -23.45 15.94 37.88
C LYS A 664 -24.54 17.00 37.65
N LEU A 665 -25.10 17.11 36.43
CA LEU A 665 -26.17 18.07 36.15
C LEU A 665 -27.48 17.70 36.85
N LEU A 666 -27.84 16.41 36.82
CA LEU A 666 -29.10 15.92 37.37
C LEU A 666 -28.98 15.58 38.85
N THR A 667 -30.02 15.92 39.59
CA THR A 667 -30.22 15.48 40.97
C THR A 667 -31.58 14.81 41.04
N ALA A 668 -31.63 13.62 41.63
CA ALA A 668 -32.87 12.89 41.83
C ALA A 668 -33.89 13.76 42.58
N GLY A 669 -35.14 13.77 42.13
CA GLY A 669 -36.23 14.56 42.71
C GLY A 669 -36.28 16.03 42.30
N ARG A 670 -35.31 16.54 41.54
CA ARG A 670 -35.30 17.93 41.05
C ARG A 670 -35.87 18.02 39.63
N GLN A 671 -36.70 19.01 39.33
CA GLN A 671 -37.30 19.16 38.00
C GLN A 671 -36.32 19.80 37.00
N TYR A 672 -36.34 19.35 35.75
CA TYR A 672 -35.54 19.84 34.62
C TYR A 672 -36.42 20.04 33.39
N LYS A 673 -35.97 20.89 32.46
CA LYS A 673 -36.60 21.10 31.16
C LYS A 673 -35.72 20.50 30.06
N MET A 674 -36.32 19.72 29.16
CA MET A 674 -35.71 19.27 27.92
C MET A 674 -36.33 20.03 26.74
N SER A 675 -35.50 20.63 25.90
CA SER A 675 -35.90 21.32 24.68
C SER A 675 -35.30 20.62 23.45
N LEU A 676 -36.12 20.31 22.46
CA LEU A 676 -35.74 19.62 21.22
C LEU A 676 -36.08 20.50 20.01
N LEU A 677 -35.17 20.58 19.03
CA LEU A 677 -35.45 21.19 17.73
C LEU A 677 -35.62 20.08 16.68
N ALA A 678 -36.85 19.83 16.22
CA ALA A 678 -37.16 18.68 15.37
C ALA A 678 -38.13 19.00 14.22
N ARG A 679 -38.12 18.19 13.16
CA ARG A 679 -39.06 18.20 12.03
C ARG A 679 -39.28 16.80 11.46
N THR A 680 -40.28 16.65 10.59
CA THR A 680 -40.40 15.48 9.70
C THR A 680 -40.11 15.87 8.24
N THR A 681 -39.60 14.93 7.43
CA THR A 681 -39.50 15.10 5.98
C THR A 681 -40.80 14.75 5.25
N TYR A 682 -41.82 14.24 5.95
CA TYR A 682 -43.13 14.03 5.36
C TYR A 682 -43.78 15.39 5.09
N ALA A 683 -44.04 15.68 3.81
CA ALA A 683 -44.41 17.02 3.35
C ALA A 683 -45.64 17.61 4.05
N SER A 684 -46.61 16.77 4.42
CA SER A 684 -47.85 17.16 5.10
C SER A 684 -47.69 17.34 6.62
N GLY A 685 -46.53 17.02 7.20
CA GLY A 685 -46.35 16.91 8.65
C GLY A 685 -47.17 15.75 9.24
N GLY A 686 -47.26 15.69 10.57
CA GLY A 686 -48.13 14.73 11.28
C GLY A 686 -47.43 13.49 11.83
N ASP A 687 -46.16 13.27 11.50
CA ASP A 687 -45.33 12.30 12.21
C ASP A 687 -45.17 12.70 13.68
N VAL A 688 -45.00 11.72 14.56
CA VAL A 688 -44.98 11.95 16.01
C VAL A 688 -43.68 11.46 16.60
N LEU A 689 -42.86 12.40 17.06
CA LEU A 689 -41.64 12.13 17.84
C LEU A 689 -42.03 11.82 19.28
N VAL A 690 -41.52 10.73 19.83
CA VAL A 690 -41.63 10.38 21.25
C VAL A 690 -40.25 10.58 21.89
N ALA A 691 -40.10 11.60 22.73
CA ALA A 691 -38.86 11.85 23.46
C ALA A 691 -39.03 11.56 24.96
N GLY A 692 -37.96 11.18 25.65
CA GLY A 692 -38.02 10.87 27.08
C GLY A 692 -36.68 10.91 27.78
N TYR A 693 -36.72 10.82 29.10
CA TYR A 693 -35.55 10.68 29.95
C TYR A 693 -35.34 9.21 30.34
N GLY A 694 -34.10 8.73 30.36
CA GLY A 694 -33.82 7.38 30.81
C GLY A 694 -32.64 7.31 31.77
N SER A 695 -32.64 6.25 32.58
CA SER A 695 -31.58 5.95 33.55
C SER A 695 -31.56 4.45 33.84
N GLY A 696 -30.39 3.87 34.10
CA GLY A 696 -30.24 2.45 34.44
C GLY A 696 -30.81 1.50 33.38
N GLY A 697 -30.76 1.90 32.10
CA GLY A 697 -31.30 1.14 30.98
C GLY A 697 -32.83 1.20 30.80
N SER A 698 -33.55 1.89 31.69
CA SER A 698 -35.00 2.07 31.65
C SER A 698 -35.39 3.48 31.21
N ILE A 699 -36.59 3.63 30.65
CA ILE A 699 -37.11 4.90 30.11
C ILE A 699 -38.24 5.39 31.02
N PHE A 700 -38.22 6.68 31.31
CA PHE A 700 -39.15 7.38 32.18
C PHE A 700 -39.59 8.71 31.54
N ASN A 701 -40.70 9.29 32.00
CA ASN A 701 -41.12 10.65 31.65
C ASN A 701 -41.10 10.95 30.14
N THR A 702 -41.74 10.09 29.33
CA THR A 702 -41.86 10.30 27.88
C THR A 702 -42.88 11.38 27.55
N SER A 703 -42.70 12.04 26.42
CA SER A 703 -43.60 13.04 25.84
C SER A 703 -43.65 12.88 24.32
N SER A 704 -44.83 13.09 23.74
CA SER A 704 -45.07 12.93 22.31
C SER A 704 -45.31 14.28 21.65
N PHE A 705 -44.70 14.49 20.48
CA PHE A 705 -44.71 15.74 19.74
C PHE A 705 -45.08 15.50 18.28
N THR A 706 -46.21 16.06 17.84
CA THR A 706 -46.56 16.07 16.42
C THR A 706 -45.67 17.06 15.68
N LEU A 707 -45.00 16.58 14.64
CA LEU A 707 -44.01 17.31 13.88
C LEU A 707 -44.60 18.00 12.66
N ALA A 708 -44.02 19.14 12.31
CA ALA A 708 -44.22 19.82 11.04
C ALA A 708 -43.07 19.51 10.07
N SER A 709 -43.25 19.86 8.79
CA SER A 709 -42.20 19.78 7.77
C SER A 709 -41.05 20.77 7.98
N ASP A 710 -41.31 21.86 8.72
CA ASP A 710 -40.30 22.80 9.19
C ASP A 710 -39.82 22.47 10.61
N PHE A 711 -38.58 22.86 10.94
CA PHE A 711 -38.05 22.74 12.31
C PHE A 711 -38.88 23.55 13.30
N LYS A 712 -39.36 22.87 14.35
CA LYS A 712 -40.04 23.47 15.49
C LYS A 712 -39.35 23.06 16.78
N ARG A 713 -39.43 23.95 17.78
CA ARG A 713 -38.92 23.68 19.13
C ARG A 713 -40.04 23.08 19.97
N PHE A 714 -39.72 21.99 20.64
CA PHE A 714 -40.60 21.28 21.56
C PHE A 714 -39.96 21.25 22.94
N GLU A 715 -40.76 21.36 23.99
CA GLU A 715 -40.26 21.39 25.36
C GLU A 715 -41.12 20.51 26.26
N PHE A 716 -40.48 19.80 27.19
CA PHE A 716 -41.17 19.10 28.27
C PHE A 716 -40.35 19.10 29.55
N TYR A 717 -41.04 18.90 30.67
CA TYR A 717 -40.43 18.85 31.99
C TYR A 717 -40.34 17.41 32.47
N PHE A 718 -39.24 17.07 33.13
CA PHE A 718 -39.04 15.76 33.75
C PHE A 718 -38.38 15.91 35.12
N THR A 719 -38.63 14.94 36.00
CA THR A 719 -38.04 14.87 37.33
C THR A 719 -37.41 13.48 37.46
N PRO A 720 -36.07 13.35 37.43
CA PRO A 720 -35.42 12.05 37.48
C PRO A 720 -35.61 11.45 38.87
N SER A 721 -36.07 10.20 38.94
CA SER A 721 -36.15 9.42 40.19
C SER A 721 -34.83 8.70 40.52
N VAL A 722 -34.03 8.41 39.49
CA VAL A 722 -32.71 7.77 39.57
C VAL A 722 -31.79 8.50 38.59
N VAL A 723 -30.52 8.69 38.96
CA VAL A 723 -29.49 9.30 38.11
C VAL A 723 -28.29 8.36 38.04
N SER A 724 -28.39 7.32 37.19
CA SER A 724 -27.33 6.33 36.98
C SER A 724 -27.25 5.97 35.51
N GLY A 725 -26.22 6.42 34.80
CA GLY A 725 -26.12 6.30 33.35
C GLY A 725 -27.29 6.98 32.62
N PRO A 726 -27.52 8.29 32.83
CA PRO A 726 -28.62 9.03 32.23
C PRO A 726 -28.52 9.10 30.69
N PHE A 727 -29.68 9.08 30.03
CA PHE A 727 -29.79 9.19 28.58
C PHE A 727 -31.09 9.89 28.15
N VAL A 728 -31.13 10.35 26.90
CA VAL A 728 -32.36 10.82 26.21
C VAL A 728 -32.86 9.70 25.30
N SER A 729 -34.13 9.32 25.41
CA SER A 729 -34.76 8.38 24.48
C SER A 729 -35.45 9.12 23.34
N LEU A 730 -35.28 8.69 22.09
CA LEU A 730 -35.98 9.18 20.91
C LEU A 730 -36.62 8.01 20.16
N GLY A 731 -37.94 8.03 19.99
CA GLY A 731 -38.69 7.07 19.17
C GLY A 731 -39.76 7.77 18.36
N ALA A 732 -40.60 7.01 17.65
CA ALA A 732 -41.71 7.58 16.89
C ALA A 732 -42.98 6.73 17.03
N SER A 733 -44.13 7.35 17.25
CA SER A 733 -45.42 6.61 17.24
C SER A 733 -46.09 6.64 15.87
N THR A 734 -45.68 7.56 15.00
CA THR A 734 -46.04 7.64 13.57
C THR A 734 -44.84 8.21 12.81
N SER A 735 -44.40 7.55 11.72
CA SER A 735 -43.21 7.93 10.95
C SER A 735 -43.35 7.60 9.46
N LEU A 736 -44.17 8.37 8.74
CA LEU A 736 -44.33 8.29 7.29
C LEU A 736 -43.16 8.93 6.54
N GLY A 737 -42.46 9.90 7.15
CA GLY A 737 -41.20 10.45 6.67
C GLY A 737 -40.07 10.26 7.69
N ASP A 738 -38.87 10.68 7.32
CA ASP A 738 -37.73 10.74 8.23
C ASP A 738 -37.99 11.82 9.29
N ILE A 739 -37.76 11.52 10.55
CA ILE A 739 -37.79 12.50 11.64
C ILE A 739 -36.38 13.01 11.88
N GLU A 740 -36.16 14.31 11.72
CA GLU A 740 -34.86 14.96 11.94
C GLU A 740 -34.84 15.73 13.26
N VAL A 741 -33.84 15.50 14.11
CA VAL A 741 -33.60 16.23 15.37
C VAL A 741 -32.25 16.94 15.28
N ALA A 742 -32.27 18.26 15.32
CA ALA A 742 -31.08 19.11 15.14
C ALA A 742 -30.37 19.46 16.46
N ASP A 743 -31.13 19.63 17.54
CA ASP A 743 -30.59 20.07 18.83
C ASP A 743 -31.41 19.50 19.99
N ILE A 744 -30.71 19.13 21.07
CA ILE A 744 -31.30 18.74 22.35
C ILE A 744 -30.58 19.51 23.46
N THR A 745 -31.35 20.28 24.24
CA THR A 745 -30.87 21.04 25.39
C THR A 745 -31.57 20.54 26.65
N ILE A 746 -30.83 20.38 27.74
CA ILE A 746 -31.37 20.05 29.07
C ILE A 746 -30.84 21.06 30.08
N GLU A 747 -31.74 21.72 30.80
CA GLU A 747 -31.40 22.79 31.75
C GLU A 747 -32.29 22.74 32.99
N GLN A 748 -31.77 23.23 34.12
CA GLN A 748 -32.62 23.49 35.30
C GLN A 748 -33.55 24.66 34.98
N PRO A 749 -34.85 24.57 35.29
CA PRO A 749 -35.75 25.69 35.13
C PRO A 749 -35.30 26.83 36.07
N VAL A 750 -35.16 28.04 35.52
CA VAL A 750 -34.98 29.25 36.32
C VAL A 750 -36.29 29.45 37.10
N VAL A 751 -36.24 29.31 38.43
CA VAL A 751 -37.41 29.59 39.27
C VAL A 751 -37.64 31.10 39.27
N SER A 752 -38.65 31.57 38.55
CA SER A 752 -39.01 32.98 38.53
C SER A 752 -39.63 33.38 39.87
N GLY A 753 -38.90 34.14 40.70
CA GLY A 753 -39.43 34.84 41.87
C GLY A 753 -38.61 34.61 43.13
N THR A 754 -37.60 35.44 43.37
CA THR A 754 -36.96 35.52 44.70
C THR A 754 -38.01 35.93 45.73
N PRO A 755 -38.14 35.25 46.89
CA PRO A 755 -39.07 35.65 47.95
C PRO A 755 -38.92 37.13 48.30
N ALA A 756 -39.98 37.92 48.15
CA ALA A 756 -39.95 39.36 48.41
C ALA A 756 -41.33 39.89 48.83
N PHE A 757 -41.33 41.02 49.54
CA PHE A 757 -42.55 41.78 49.86
C PHE A 757 -42.24 43.29 50.02
N SER A 758 -43.28 44.11 49.86
CA SER A 758 -43.27 45.53 50.21
C SER A 758 -44.66 45.96 50.64
N ALA A 759 -44.79 46.50 51.85
CA ALA A 759 -46.05 46.91 52.44
C ALA A 759 -45.95 48.28 53.13
N ARG A 760 -47.07 49.00 53.18
CA ARG A 760 -47.16 50.35 53.80
C ARG A 760 -48.36 50.47 54.73
N VAL A 761 -48.25 51.40 55.67
CA VAL A 761 -49.38 51.88 56.49
C VAL A 761 -50.20 52.85 55.64
N ASN A 762 -51.49 52.56 55.43
CA ASN A 762 -52.35 53.32 54.53
C ASN A 762 -53.08 54.47 55.25
N THR A 763 -53.53 54.24 56.48
CA THR A 763 -54.19 55.27 57.31
C THR A 763 -53.37 55.59 58.55
N THR A 764 -53.28 56.86 58.93
CA THR A 764 -52.61 57.25 60.18
C THR A 764 -53.29 56.60 61.38
N ILE A 765 -52.50 55.95 62.23
CA ILE A 765 -52.95 55.29 63.44
C ILE A 765 -52.57 56.17 64.62
N SER A 766 -53.58 56.75 65.26
CA SER A 766 -53.40 57.76 66.29
C SER A 766 -53.04 57.15 67.65
N ASN A 767 -52.22 57.86 68.43
CA ASN A 767 -51.93 57.55 69.85
C ASN A 767 -51.45 56.11 70.09
N THR A 768 -50.54 55.63 69.25
CA THR A 768 -50.04 54.25 69.28
C THR A 768 -48.89 54.04 70.26
N THR A 769 -48.09 55.08 70.55
CA THR A 769 -46.91 54.99 71.42
C THR A 769 -46.68 56.30 72.21
N GLY A 770 -45.65 56.34 73.06
CA GLY A 770 -45.41 57.37 74.08
C GLY A 770 -45.49 56.79 75.50
N ALA A 771 -44.89 57.47 76.47
CA ALA A 771 -44.72 56.97 77.85
C ALA A 771 -44.06 55.57 77.96
N GLY A 772 -43.28 55.15 76.96
CA GLY A 772 -42.65 53.83 76.91
C GLY A 772 -43.52 52.70 76.35
N THR A 773 -44.73 53.02 75.84
CA THR A 773 -45.64 52.03 75.26
C THR A 773 -45.09 51.47 73.95
N SER A 774 -44.96 50.15 73.83
CA SER A 774 -44.50 49.50 72.59
C SER A 774 -45.66 49.28 71.61
N TYR A 775 -45.44 49.56 70.32
CA TYR A 775 -46.42 49.36 69.28
C TYR A 775 -45.85 48.57 68.10
N ASN A 776 -46.49 47.46 67.75
CA ASN A 776 -46.18 46.72 66.53
C ASN A 776 -46.82 47.46 65.36
N VAL A 777 -45.98 47.98 64.47
CA VAL A 777 -46.45 48.68 63.28
C VAL A 777 -46.97 47.62 62.31
N VAL A 778 -48.21 47.78 61.86
CA VAL A 778 -48.85 46.87 60.90
C VAL A 778 -49.03 47.60 59.57
N PRO A 779 -48.10 47.46 58.61
CA PRO A 779 -48.29 47.95 57.24
C PRO A 779 -49.38 47.13 56.53
N GLU A 780 -50.62 47.59 56.60
CA GLU A 780 -51.82 46.85 56.20
C GLU A 780 -52.05 46.77 54.69
N THR A 781 -51.27 47.51 53.90
CA THR A 781 -51.37 47.48 52.42
C THR A 781 -50.12 46.88 51.82
N ALA A 782 -50.19 45.62 51.37
CA ALA A 782 -49.11 44.94 50.66
C ALA A 782 -49.12 45.32 49.16
N ASN A 783 -48.20 46.19 48.74
CA ASN A 783 -48.07 46.63 47.36
C ASN A 783 -47.31 45.63 46.47
N HIS A 784 -46.50 44.75 47.07
CA HIS A 784 -45.80 43.67 46.38
C HIS A 784 -45.71 42.46 47.33
N ASN A 785 -46.15 41.28 46.90
CA ASN A 785 -46.14 40.04 47.70
C ASN A 785 -46.29 38.78 46.80
N PRO A 786 -45.39 38.54 45.82
CA PRO A 786 -45.56 37.54 44.75
C PRO A 786 -45.70 36.07 45.22
N GLY A 787 -45.40 35.77 46.48
CA GLY A 787 -45.60 34.43 47.06
C GLY A 787 -46.42 34.38 48.34
N GLY A 788 -47.08 35.48 48.72
CA GLY A 788 -47.96 35.49 49.90
C GLY A 788 -47.23 35.38 51.25
N TYR A 789 -45.92 35.66 51.29
CA TYR A 789 -45.06 35.48 52.46
C TYR A 789 -45.24 36.57 53.54
N TYR A 790 -45.89 37.68 53.19
CA TYR A 790 -46.25 38.75 54.12
C TYR A 790 -47.75 38.75 54.43
N ASN A 791 -48.12 38.74 55.70
CA ASN A 791 -49.48 38.81 56.19
C ASN A 791 -49.87 40.25 56.56
N ALA A 792 -50.64 40.90 55.67
CA ALA A 792 -51.03 42.30 55.81
C ALA A 792 -51.96 42.57 57.02
N SER A 793 -52.67 41.58 57.55
CA SER A 793 -53.52 41.76 58.73
C SER A 793 -52.73 41.80 60.04
N THR A 794 -51.52 41.26 60.05
CA THR A 794 -50.68 41.14 61.26
C THR A 794 -49.37 41.92 61.17
N GLY A 795 -48.93 42.28 59.97
CA GLY A 795 -47.65 42.96 59.75
C GLY A 795 -46.44 42.02 59.74
N ILE A 796 -46.69 40.71 59.68
CA ILE A 796 -45.65 39.67 59.84
C ILE A 796 -45.25 39.11 58.47
N PHE A 797 -43.95 39.08 58.22
CA PHE A 797 -43.32 38.31 57.14
C PHE A 797 -42.88 36.94 57.66
N THR A 798 -43.06 35.87 56.88
CA THR A 798 -42.58 34.51 57.17
C THR A 798 -41.63 34.03 56.08
N ALA A 799 -40.41 33.64 56.44
CA ALA A 799 -39.38 33.22 55.49
C ALA A 799 -39.73 31.86 54.82
N PRO A 800 -39.85 31.79 53.48
CA PRO A 800 -40.16 30.53 52.80
C PRO A 800 -38.95 29.65 52.51
N ALA A 801 -37.73 30.12 52.75
CA ALA A 801 -36.50 29.38 52.52
C ALA A 801 -35.43 29.81 53.54
N THR A 802 -34.55 28.89 53.92
CA THR A 802 -33.37 29.23 54.71
C THR A 802 -32.40 30.06 53.86
N GLY A 803 -31.99 31.22 54.38
CA GLY A 803 -31.03 32.08 53.72
C GLY A 803 -30.87 33.46 54.35
N ARG A 804 -30.25 34.37 53.60
CA ARG A 804 -30.06 35.77 54.00
C ARG A 804 -31.15 36.64 53.40
N TYR A 805 -31.80 37.42 54.24
CA TYR A 805 -32.87 38.34 53.88
C TYR A 805 -32.44 39.78 54.12
N TRP A 806 -32.58 40.64 53.11
CA TRP A 806 -32.54 42.07 53.33
C TRP A 806 -33.92 42.54 53.78
N LEU A 807 -34.00 43.15 54.97
CA LEU A 807 -35.22 43.69 55.57
C LEU A 807 -35.06 45.19 55.81
N SER A 808 -36.08 45.98 55.50
CA SER A 808 -36.06 47.43 55.67
C SER A 808 -37.40 47.96 56.18
N ALA A 809 -37.36 48.77 57.23
CA ALA A 809 -38.51 49.38 57.85
C ALA A 809 -38.32 50.89 57.94
N ALA A 810 -39.36 51.66 57.62
CA ALA A 810 -39.41 53.10 57.86
C ALA A 810 -40.65 53.45 58.67
N VAL A 811 -40.54 54.45 59.55
CA VAL A 811 -41.67 55.00 60.30
C VAL A 811 -41.65 56.52 60.24
N ARG A 812 -42.84 57.10 60.08
CA ARG A 812 -43.07 58.53 60.27
C ARG A 812 -43.98 58.71 61.48
N LEU A 813 -43.55 59.54 62.42
CA LEU A 813 -44.20 59.78 63.69
C LEU A 813 -44.80 61.19 63.74
N GLY A 814 -45.93 61.35 64.41
CA GLY A 814 -46.55 62.64 64.72
C GLY A 814 -47.09 62.68 66.16
N GLY A 815 -47.47 63.86 66.65
CA GLY A 815 -47.88 64.03 68.06
C GLY A 815 -46.69 64.06 69.04
N ILE A 816 -45.49 64.29 68.54
CA ILE A 816 -44.26 64.44 69.33
C ILE A 816 -44.26 65.83 69.98
N THR A 817 -43.79 65.92 71.22
CA THR A 817 -43.71 67.15 72.02
C THR A 817 -42.34 67.19 72.68
N SER A 818 -41.99 68.29 73.35
CA SER A 818 -40.70 68.43 74.05
C SER A 818 -40.44 67.37 75.12
N ALA A 819 -41.47 66.65 75.56
CA ALA A 819 -41.34 65.56 76.51
C ALA A 819 -40.86 64.24 75.88
N HIS A 820 -41.02 64.04 74.57
CA HIS A 820 -40.69 62.80 73.85
C HIS A 820 -39.22 62.82 73.38
N THR A 821 -38.29 62.53 74.30
CA THR A 821 -36.84 62.72 74.06
C THR A 821 -36.08 61.44 73.68
N LEU A 822 -36.74 60.28 73.64
CA LEU A 822 -36.11 59.00 73.33
C LEU A 822 -37.10 58.08 72.61
N ALA A 823 -36.65 57.37 71.58
CA ALA A 823 -37.43 56.39 70.84
C ALA A 823 -36.55 55.27 70.25
N LEU A 824 -37.16 54.11 70.06
CA LEU A 824 -36.55 52.93 69.45
C LEU A 824 -37.38 52.45 68.25
N LEU A 825 -36.75 52.30 67.09
CA LEU A 825 -37.31 51.58 65.94
C LEU A 825 -36.64 50.21 65.87
N ARG A 826 -37.45 49.15 65.74
CA ARG A 826 -36.97 47.77 65.71
C ARG A 826 -37.51 47.00 64.51
N ILE A 827 -36.66 46.13 63.95
CA ILE A 827 -37.06 44.97 63.16
C ILE A 827 -36.82 43.75 64.05
N LEU A 828 -37.89 43.05 64.42
CA LEU A 828 -37.82 41.83 65.23
C LEU A 828 -37.99 40.62 64.32
N THR A 829 -36.97 39.78 64.27
CA THR A 829 -37.08 38.43 63.70
C THR A 829 -37.23 37.40 64.82
N SER A 830 -37.65 36.17 64.52
CA SER A 830 -37.64 35.06 65.51
C SER A 830 -36.23 34.73 66.01
N ASN A 831 -35.19 35.03 65.22
CA ASN A 831 -33.78 34.75 65.57
C ASN A 831 -33.12 35.89 66.35
N ARG A 832 -33.40 37.15 65.98
CA ARG A 832 -32.68 38.33 66.49
C ARG A 832 -33.52 39.60 66.43
N SER A 833 -33.30 40.51 67.37
CA SER A 833 -33.85 41.86 67.35
C SER A 833 -32.81 42.87 66.87
N TYR A 834 -33.16 43.66 65.85
CA TYR A 834 -32.34 44.74 65.32
C TYR A 834 -32.98 46.07 65.67
N GLN A 835 -32.23 47.04 66.20
CA GLN A 835 -32.80 48.31 66.65
C GLN A 835 -31.88 49.51 66.47
N ILE A 836 -32.48 50.69 66.35
CA ILE A 836 -31.82 52.00 66.44
C ILE A 836 -32.50 52.86 67.50
N GLU A 837 -31.71 53.74 68.12
CA GLU A 837 -32.16 54.70 69.12
C GLU A 837 -32.03 56.13 68.59
N PHE A 838 -33.03 56.96 68.87
CA PHE A 838 -33.06 58.36 68.42
C PHE A 838 -33.89 59.24 69.36
N ASN A 839 -33.65 60.55 69.33
CA ASN A 839 -34.49 61.56 70.00
C ASN A 839 -35.50 62.13 68.99
N PRO A 840 -36.78 61.77 69.05
CA PRO A 840 -37.75 62.18 68.04
C PRO A 840 -38.09 63.68 68.13
N TYR A 841 -38.00 64.31 69.30
CA TYR A 841 -38.23 65.75 69.46
C TYR A 841 -37.11 66.59 68.84
N ALA A 842 -35.86 66.19 69.05
CA ALA A 842 -34.70 66.93 68.53
C ALA A 842 -34.63 66.92 66.99
N GLY A 843 -35.22 65.91 66.34
CA GLY A 843 -35.22 65.77 64.88
C GLY A 843 -36.50 66.23 64.18
N LEU A 844 -37.41 66.94 64.86
CA LEU A 844 -38.68 67.34 64.26
C LEU A 844 -38.49 68.21 63.03
N THR A 845 -39.20 67.88 61.96
CA THR A 845 -39.38 68.74 60.80
C THR A 845 -40.39 69.85 61.11
N SER A 846 -40.43 70.90 60.28
CA SER A 846 -41.31 72.08 60.47
C SER A 846 -42.81 71.74 60.47
N ASP A 847 -43.21 70.58 59.96
CA ASP A 847 -44.58 70.05 60.03
C ASP A 847 -44.87 69.27 61.33
N GLY A 848 -43.96 69.29 62.31
CA GLY A 848 -44.13 68.63 63.61
C GLY A 848 -44.05 67.11 63.55
N ARG A 849 -43.33 66.57 62.56
CA ARG A 849 -43.17 65.11 62.36
C ARG A 849 -41.72 64.69 62.41
N TYR A 850 -41.50 63.41 62.63
CA TYR A 850 -40.18 62.79 62.58
C TYR A 850 -40.22 61.55 61.69
N SER A 851 -39.18 61.33 60.87
CA SER A 851 -39.06 60.14 60.03
C SER A 851 -37.70 59.49 60.24
N THR A 852 -37.68 58.17 60.34
CA THR A 852 -36.46 57.37 60.40
C THR A 852 -36.66 56.01 59.76
N ALA A 853 -35.57 55.31 59.45
CA ALA A 853 -35.58 54.00 58.85
C ALA A 853 -34.45 53.12 59.41
N LEU A 854 -34.67 51.81 59.37
CA LEU A 854 -33.73 50.76 59.75
C LEU A 854 -33.70 49.71 58.63
N SER A 855 -32.51 49.36 58.15
CA SER A 855 -32.32 48.27 57.19
C SER A 855 -31.27 47.30 57.73
N VAL A 856 -31.50 46.00 57.54
CA VAL A 856 -30.64 44.92 58.04
C VAL A 856 -30.58 43.77 57.05
N GLU A 857 -29.46 43.03 57.07
CA GLU A 857 -29.40 41.67 56.55
C GLU A 857 -29.63 40.72 57.72
N ALA A 858 -30.68 39.90 57.65
CA ALA A 858 -31.04 38.93 58.66
C ALA A 858 -30.87 37.52 58.12
N ASP A 859 -30.24 36.66 58.91
CA ASP A 859 -30.27 35.22 58.77
C ASP A 859 -31.63 34.69 59.24
N MET A 860 -32.37 34.06 58.32
CA MET A 860 -33.68 33.49 58.63
C MET A 860 -33.78 32.09 58.03
N ASP A 861 -34.25 31.15 58.84
CA ASP A 861 -34.62 29.80 58.46
C ASP A 861 -36.04 29.74 57.90
N VAL A 862 -36.35 28.66 57.19
CA VAL A 862 -37.72 28.42 56.74
C VAL A 862 -38.70 28.41 57.93
N GLY A 863 -39.73 29.26 57.85
CA GLY A 863 -40.73 29.44 58.91
C GLY A 863 -40.43 30.56 59.90
N ASP A 864 -39.22 31.15 59.89
CA ASP A 864 -38.91 32.29 60.73
C ASP A 864 -39.77 33.52 60.40
N THR A 865 -40.03 34.34 61.40
CA THR A 865 -40.92 35.51 61.26
C THR A 865 -40.16 36.82 61.40
N ALA A 866 -40.65 37.89 60.76
CA ALA A 866 -40.13 39.26 60.92
C ALA A 866 -41.26 40.31 60.96
N PHE A 867 -41.17 41.30 61.84
CA PHE A 867 -42.11 42.43 61.94
C PHE A 867 -41.46 43.70 62.51
N VAL A 868 -42.17 44.84 62.41
CA VAL A 868 -41.67 46.17 62.82
C VAL A 868 -42.30 46.62 64.13
N GLN A 869 -41.50 47.19 65.03
CA GLN A 869 -41.97 47.77 66.29
C GLN A 869 -41.39 49.16 66.52
N ILE A 870 -42.21 50.07 67.07
CA ILE A 870 -41.79 51.39 67.52
C ILE A 870 -42.12 51.56 69.01
N VAL A 871 -41.20 52.18 69.75
CA VAL A 871 -41.39 52.57 71.14
C VAL A 871 -40.93 54.01 71.30
N VAL A 872 -41.80 54.91 71.77
CA VAL A 872 -41.43 56.27 72.17
C VAL A 872 -41.56 56.40 73.67
N PHE A 873 -40.49 56.88 74.30
CA PHE A 873 -40.36 57.02 75.75
C PHE A 873 -40.70 58.46 76.18
N ASN A 874 -41.01 58.61 77.46
CA ASN A 874 -41.42 59.88 78.09
C ASN A 874 -42.69 60.48 77.46
N GLY A 875 -43.13 61.64 77.93
CA GLY A 875 -44.37 62.29 77.48
C GLY A 875 -45.65 61.48 77.74
N THR A 876 -46.74 61.84 77.07
CA THR A 876 -48.02 61.10 77.09
C THR A 876 -48.05 60.07 75.96
N ALA A 877 -48.86 59.01 76.08
CA ALA A 877 -49.08 58.04 75.01
C ALA A 877 -49.94 58.61 73.86
N ALA A 878 -49.46 59.67 73.21
CA ALA A 878 -50.15 60.45 72.18
C ALA A 878 -49.40 60.45 70.83
N VAL A 879 -48.30 59.68 70.71
CA VAL A 879 -47.53 59.62 69.47
C VAL A 879 -48.22 58.68 68.49
N SER A 880 -48.42 59.17 67.27
CA SER A 880 -49.13 58.47 66.20
C SER A 880 -48.15 57.96 65.14
N VAL A 881 -48.47 56.82 64.52
CA VAL A 881 -47.75 56.33 63.34
C VAL A 881 -48.47 56.84 62.09
N ILE A 882 -47.79 57.67 61.32
CA ILE A 882 -48.34 58.34 60.15
C ILE A 882 -48.37 57.38 58.97
N GLY A 883 -49.56 57.18 58.42
CA GLY A 883 -49.84 56.38 57.23
C GLY A 883 -50.30 57.26 56.06
N GLY A 884 -50.20 56.72 54.85
CA GLY A 884 -50.63 57.37 53.62
C GLY A 884 -50.07 56.72 52.36
N ASN A 885 -50.41 57.25 51.18
CA ASN A 885 -50.00 56.68 49.89
C ASN A 885 -48.49 56.80 49.59
N ASN A 886 -47.75 57.66 50.31
CA ASN A 886 -46.35 57.99 50.03
C ASN A 886 -45.33 57.14 50.82
N TYR A 887 -45.66 55.90 51.20
CA TYR A 887 -44.77 55.00 51.97
C TYR A 887 -44.15 55.66 53.22
N GLN A 888 -44.94 56.46 53.94
CA GLN A 888 -44.45 57.23 55.09
C GLN A 888 -44.05 56.34 56.28
N SER A 889 -44.78 55.24 56.45
CA SER A 889 -44.40 54.13 57.32
C SER A 889 -44.56 52.83 56.53
N CYS A 890 -43.52 52.01 56.45
CA CYS A 890 -43.48 50.84 55.58
C CYS A 890 -42.56 49.72 56.11
N PHE A 891 -42.77 48.51 55.59
CA PHE A 891 -41.89 47.36 55.80
C PHE A 891 -41.71 46.60 54.49
N GLN A 892 -40.46 46.28 54.16
CA GLN A 892 -40.06 45.68 52.91
C GLN A 892 -39.00 44.62 53.15
N GLY A 893 -38.94 43.62 52.28
CA GLY A 893 -37.85 42.65 52.33
C GLY A 893 -37.74 41.77 51.10
N ARG A 894 -36.56 41.16 50.93
CA ARG A 894 -36.30 40.14 49.92
C ARG A 894 -35.21 39.17 50.34
N LEU A 895 -35.30 37.93 49.85
CA LEU A 895 -34.21 36.97 49.90
C LEU A 895 -33.09 37.45 48.97
N ILE A 896 -31.87 37.52 49.48
CA ILE A 896 -30.68 37.95 48.74
C ILE A 896 -29.72 36.79 48.47
N GLU A 897 -29.76 35.73 49.27
CA GLU A 897 -28.95 34.52 49.05
C GLU A 897 -29.63 33.28 49.66
N ILE A 898 -29.66 32.17 48.92
CA ILE A 898 -30.17 30.86 49.37
C ILE A 898 -29.03 30.07 50.04
N GLY A 899 -29.28 29.51 51.23
CA GLY A 899 -28.40 28.48 51.81
C GLY A 899 -27.06 28.96 52.40
N GLY A 900 -27.04 30.11 53.07
CA GLY A 900 -25.85 30.62 53.77
C GLY A 900 -25.68 30.01 55.18
N ALA A 901 -24.43 29.69 55.53
CA ALA A 901 -24.03 29.25 56.86
C ALA A 901 -24.44 30.25 57.96
N THR A 902 -24.80 29.72 59.13
CA THR A 902 -25.05 30.44 60.39
C THR A 902 -24.00 31.53 60.61
N TRP A 903 -24.43 32.77 60.87
CA TRP A 903 -23.56 33.87 61.31
C TRP A 903 -23.18 33.74 62.78
#